data_AF-A0A964XB90-F1
#
_entry.id   AF-A0A964XB90-F1
#
_cell.length_a   1.000
_cell.length_b   1.000
_cell.length_c   1.000
_cell.angle_alpha   90.00
_cell.angle_beta   90.00
_cell.angle_gamma   90.00
#
_symmetry.space_group_name_H-M   'P 1'
#
loop_
_entity.id
_entity.type
_entity.pdbx_description
1 polymer ?
#
loop_
_entity_poly.entity_id
_entity_poly.type
_entity_poly.pdbx_seq_one_letter_code
_entity_poly.pdbx_strand_id
1 'polypeptide(L)'
;MPGTIGRSRCGRCRASLPLCVLAALSATLGAGAQDVSPAPILQWFEGTYETQIDRAPDLFMAGYGTIWAPPPGRADLSDFSVGYDVYDRFDLGTWDRKTLYGTQTGFQRFAELLHRQGGQMHVDAIINHNGFSDASTPGFLESGGYPGFLLQNPDGGGDPFGMPNTDGDFNSAFDFGTIRERLAGLIDIDHATNWQFIRHPVDPDDPNNLPAGWNPDGAGRLANVPDPNNRRFYPDRDGPAIFVFDPVTGEQNIPVYSFNLDDPMAGDPVTENATGLLMRYMQWMVQVNGVDGFRIDAAKHFEGFTFDFLDRAVYRQNPRLNLDGSTNHVFSYSEVFDGDRGFLQTFVKKNIDPNDPGRVGANRDVLDFAQYFALRGNLSSNGAANDWNNVVNAGQDVFDDGLKNGSAGVMFVRSHDEFGPDMGNVAHAYMLLHPGNAVVYFNGKEHGEGRDFPKDGRGDALGGVFGDTVTNLVGIRNTHGRGNYIERWLEKENFAFEREGSMLVLLSNRNDGGFDSRTVNVNLPFGTPLIELTGNAKRWNDQVGNTDIPELVQVTDDGPGTQTKVNVRFLRNNGQDQGYLVYGLATPQSSDGLELTNVDSVLPGGTPEPNGFSNGTTRLTDLHVIKDEQFTLRLDTLPVNLLGFFRDRDADGDNALFKIDGGLDANGNGQVDFVTPGSVVYGYEQFTTTHQPGFFDADGNGRYEQVIQTDLLAEGVHFITARAFRHRDDGGPAVFSDFKKVIYVDRLPPISAIGEVRQVNDPIFGDHDFLIDSTDFTADSMHVFLNLPEAVDEQTVLDMALAGQGAAERVDVARFKKFFGGVGEGNNVLTVVTFEPTGTSNVQRFTGQYLPGGRGAGLGDLNFDGSRNVEDVAGTGFGFEAVLYSQDTAFNPAADINGDGRVGWADLVGLRDELAAGGATQAALDEYDAMLLRRGNINQQFGSDSFDIDAAFDLIGTTDWHADIDSSGNVDQTDIDLLVSVIFDTFKGDANLDGKVDEFDLATLAANWQEGGKRWGLADFTGDDLTDEDDLLLLAGNWYAHNPAAATLTSEAILESFGVEIPEPASLGAFTLALLLITRRRAHRVRCVHA
;
A
#
# COMPACT_ATOMS: atom_id res chain seq x y z
N MET A 1 31.28 -48.09 15.26
CA MET A 1 32.56 -48.83 15.33
C MET A 1 33.70 -47.85 15.06
N PRO A 2 34.79 -47.85 15.85
CA PRO A 2 35.79 -46.78 15.85
C PRO A 2 37.05 -47.15 15.03
N GLY A 3 37.80 -46.15 14.56
CA GLY A 3 39.17 -46.34 14.07
C GLY A 3 39.76 -45.05 13.50
N THR A 4 40.45 -44.25 14.30
CA THR A 4 41.92 -44.22 14.52
C THR A 4 42.76 -43.50 13.45
N ILE A 5 43.24 -42.31 13.85
CA ILE A 5 44.65 -41.84 13.92
C ILE A 5 45.55 -41.99 12.68
N GLY A 6 46.12 -40.86 12.23
CA GLY A 6 47.37 -40.81 11.46
C GLY A 6 48.00 -39.41 11.41
N ARG A 7 49.01 -39.15 12.24
CA ARG A 7 49.91 -37.96 12.21
C ARG A 7 51.12 -38.20 11.31
N SER A 8 51.62 -37.16 10.62
CA SER A 8 53.04 -36.82 10.36
C SER A 8 53.09 -35.56 9.44
N ARG A 9 53.57 -34.36 9.80
CA ARG A 9 54.90 -33.79 10.16
C ARG A 9 56.01 -33.91 9.11
N CYS A 10 56.32 -32.78 8.44
CA CYS A 10 57.65 -32.10 8.23
C CYS A 10 57.56 -31.20 6.97
N GLY A 11 58.09 -29.98 6.82
CA GLY A 11 58.85 -29.06 7.68
C GLY A 11 59.45 -27.89 6.87
N ARG A 12 59.44 -26.69 7.49
CA ARG A 12 60.40 -25.55 7.46
C ARG A 12 60.65 -24.68 6.20
N CYS A 13 60.45 -23.35 6.37
CA CYS A 13 61.47 -22.26 6.43
C CYS A 13 60.74 -20.88 6.59
N ARG A 14 60.68 -20.23 7.76
CA ARG A 14 61.57 -19.22 8.41
C ARG A 14 61.82 -17.90 7.64
N ALA A 15 61.22 -16.80 8.14
CA ALA A 15 61.80 -15.47 8.51
C ALA A 15 60.65 -14.46 8.86
N SER A 16 60.34 -14.15 10.13
CA SER A 16 60.75 -12.97 10.97
C SER A 16 60.37 -11.59 10.41
N LEU A 17 59.75 -10.58 11.06
CA LEU A 17 59.24 -10.21 12.41
C LEU A 17 58.57 -8.78 12.23
N PRO A 18 57.98 -8.08 13.22
CA PRO A 18 56.75 -8.29 14.00
C PRO A 18 55.67 -7.18 13.78
N LEU A 19 54.41 -7.43 14.17
CA LEU A 19 53.47 -6.35 14.53
C LEU A 19 52.88 -6.67 15.90
N CYS A 20 53.09 -5.78 16.86
CA CYS A 20 52.52 -5.83 18.19
C CYS A 20 51.00 -5.66 18.11
N VAL A 21 50.24 -6.66 18.54
CA VAL A 21 48.83 -6.51 18.91
C VAL A 21 48.76 -6.65 20.42
N LEU A 22 48.55 -5.52 21.10
CA LEU A 22 48.08 -5.51 22.49
C LEU A 22 46.61 -5.92 22.45
N ALA A 23 46.30 -7.09 23.01
CA ALA A 23 44.94 -7.45 23.38
C ALA A 23 44.60 -6.73 24.70
N ALA A 24 43.70 -5.76 24.64
CA ALA A 24 43.00 -5.26 25.82
C ALA A 24 41.75 -6.13 26.01
N LEU A 25 41.81 -7.05 26.98
CA LEU A 25 40.61 -7.66 27.55
C LEU A 25 39.93 -6.59 28.43
N SER A 26 38.85 -6.00 27.92
CA SER A 26 37.88 -5.30 28.75
C SER A 26 36.91 -6.33 29.30
N ALA A 27 36.85 -6.44 30.63
CA ALA A 27 35.87 -7.29 31.32
C ALA A 27 34.46 -6.74 31.05
N THR A 28 33.67 -7.51 30.29
CA THR A 28 32.22 -7.31 30.16
C THR A 28 31.58 -7.66 31.51
N LEU A 29 31.40 -6.66 32.38
CA LEU A 29 30.36 -6.73 33.40
C LEU A 29 29.03 -6.74 32.65
N GLY A 30 28.29 -7.83 32.77
CA GLY A 30 27.00 -7.99 32.11
C GLY A 30 26.04 -6.90 32.58
N ALA A 31 25.63 -6.03 31.66
CA ALA A 31 24.42 -5.25 31.82
C ALA A 31 23.24 -6.23 31.87
N GLY A 32 22.50 -6.24 32.98
CA GLY A 32 21.20 -6.90 33.00
C GLY A 32 20.28 -6.23 31.96
N ALA A 33 19.41 -7.00 31.32
CA ALA A 33 18.38 -6.44 30.45
C ALA A 33 17.50 -5.49 31.28
N GLN A 34 17.44 -4.21 30.90
CA GLN A 34 16.60 -3.20 31.53
C GLN A 34 15.26 -3.09 30.80
N ASP A 35 14.21 -2.70 31.50
CA ASP A 35 12.88 -2.52 30.91
C ASP A 35 12.88 -1.38 29.87
N VAL A 36 12.39 -1.66 28.66
CA VAL A 36 12.21 -0.69 27.58
C VAL A 36 10.74 -0.64 27.21
N SER A 37 10.15 0.55 27.34
CA SER A 37 8.79 0.80 26.88
C SER A 37 8.75 0.84 25.34
N PRO A 38 7.90 0.05 24.67
CA PRO A 38 7.70 0.19 23.23
C PRO A 38 7.06 1.54 22.90
N ALA A 39 7.23 2.01 21.67
CA ALA A 39 6.48 3.17 21.17
C ALA A 39 4.97 2.93 21.34
N PRO A 40 4.17 3.95 21.70
CA PRO A 40 2.77 3.75 22.00
C PRO A 40 1.96 3.40 20.75
N ILE A 41 0.82 2.73 21.00
CA ILE A 41 -0.20 2.43 20.00
C ILE A 41 -1.14 3.65 19.91
N LEU A 42 -1.48 4.06 18.70
CA LEU A 42 -2.54 5.04 18.45
C LEU A 42 -3.80 4.33 17.99
N GLN A 43 -4.85 4.34 18.80
CA GLN A 43 -6.20 4.01 18.32
C GLN A 43 -6.69 5.17 17.47
N TRP A 44 -6.86 4.96 16.16
CA TRP A 44 -7.22 6.01 15.20
C TRP A 44 -8.55 5.70 14.53
N PHE A 45 -9.61 6.36 14.98
CA PHE A 45 -10.97 6.22 14.45
C PHE A 45 -11.41 7.50 13.74
N GLU A 46 -12.50 7.42 12.97
CA GLU A 46 -13.10 8.54 12.23
C GLU A 46 -12.12 9.25 11.28
N GLY A 47 -11.23 8.48 10.65
CA GLY A 47 -10.43 8.93 9.51
C GLY A 47 -10.49 7.86 8.41
N THR A 48 -10.67 8.29 7.16
CA THR A 48 -10.58 7.39 6.00
C THR A 48 -9.15 6.92 5.80
N TYR A 49 -8.95 5.80 5.09
CA TYR A 49 -7.60 5.35 4.76
C TYR A 49 -6.83 6.38 3.93
N GLU A 50 -7.51 7.17 3.08
CA GLU A 50 -6.90 8.28 2.34
C GLU A 50 -6.36 9.36 3.29
N THR A 51 -7.17 9.80 4.25
CA THR A 51 -6.72 10.72 5.32
C THR A 51 -5.56 10.13 6.11
N GLN A 52 -5.63 8.85 6.48
CA GLN A 52 -4.59 8.19 7.25
C GLN A 52 -3.26 8.06 6.46
N ILE A 53 -3.33 7.82 5.15
CA ILE A 53 -2.17 7.82 4.25
C ILE A 53 -1.54 9.22 4.18
N ASP A 54 -2.33 10.27 3.92
CA ASP A 54 -1.82 11.64 3.85
C ASP A 54 -1.22 12.11 5.18
N ARG A 55 -1.77 11.63 6.30
CA ARG A 55 -1.33 11.97 7.66
C ARG A 55 -0.34 11.00 8.29
N ALA A 56 0.11 9.96 7.59
CA ALA A 56 1.16 9.07 8.08
C ALA A 56 2.49 9.80 8.44
N PRO A 57 2.89 10.88 7.72
CA PRO A 57 3.96 11.78 8.17
C PRO A 57 3.75 12.33 9.59
N ASP A 58 2.53 12.75 9.95
CA ASP A 58 2.23 13.28 11.28
C ASP A 58 2.35 12.20 12.37
N LEU A 59 1.92 10.98 12.04
CA LEU A 59 2.06 9.81 12.91
C LEU A 59 3.53 9.51 13.20
N PHE A 60 4.37 9.51 12.16
CA PHE A 60 5.81 9.34 12.27
C PHE A 60 6.44 10.42 13.16
N MET A 61 6.09 11.68 12.92
CA MET A 61 6.61 12.82 13.68
C MET A 61 6.20 12.74 15.14
N ALA A 62 4.94 12.41 15.44
CA ALA A 62 4.43 12.23 16.79
C ALA A 62 5.10 11.07 17.55
N GLY A 63 5.59 10.04 16.83
CA GLY A 63 6.40 8.96 17.41
C GLY A 63 5.62 7.75 17.88
N TYR A 64 4.43 7.49 17.33
CA TYR A 64 3.74 6.23 17.53
C TYR A 64 4.40 5.12 16.72
N GLY A 65 4.42 3.91 17.27
CA GLY A 65 4.97 2.73 16.58
C GLY A 65 3.91 1.86 15.92
N THR A 66 2.64 2.05 16.29
CA THR A 66 1.58 1.13 15.90
C THR A 66 0.25 1.86 15.80
N ILE A 67 -0.57 1.47 14.83
CA ILE A 67 -1.97 1.88 14.73
C ILE A 67 -2.88 0.76 15.23
N TRP A 68 -3.94 1.12 15.96
CA TRP A 68 -5.15 0.33 16.08
C TRP A 68 -6.23 0.98 15.21
N ALA A 69 -6.48 0.36 14.06
CA ALA A 69 -7.50 0.76 13.09
C ALA A 69 -8.86 0.13 13.43
N PRO A 70 -9.98 0.79 13.08
CA PRO A 70 -11.33 0.26 13.27
C PRO A 70 -11.58 -1.01 12.45
N PRO A 71 -12.71 -1.72 12.67
CA PRO A 71 -13.08 -2.88 11.88
C PRO A 71 -13.14 -2.54 10.38
N PRO A 72 -12.38 -3.22 9.51
CA PRO A 72 -12.31 -2.86 8.10
C PRO A 72 -13.37 -3.55 7.23
N GLY A 73 -14.09 -4.56 7.76
CA GLY A 73 -15.08 -5.34 7.02
C GLY A 73 -16.40 -4.61 6.83
N ARG A 74 -17.16 -5.02 5.81
CA ARG A 74 -18.51 -4.52 5.51
C ARG A 74 -19.44 -4.70 6.71
N ALA A 75 -20.14 -3.63 7.06
CA ALA A 75 -21.17 -3.64 8.08
C ALA A 75 -22.56 -4.05 7.56
N ASP A 76 -23.43 -4.45 8.48
CA ASP A 76 -24.78 -4.94 8.18
C ASP A 76 -25.78 -3.83 7.93
N LEU A 77 -25.82 -2.78 8.76
CA LEU A 77 -26.89 -1.78 8.62
C LEU A 77 -26.67 -0.81 7.47
N SER A 78 -25.41 -0.42 7.21
CA SER A 78 -25.07 0.50 6.13
C SER A 78 -23.56 0.59 5.91
N ASP A 79 -23.18 1.11 4.75
CA ASP A 79 -21.80 1.47 4.42
C ASP A 79 -21.26 2.64 5.29
N PHE A 80 -22.10 3.25 6.14
CA PHE A 80 -21.72 4.32 7.07
C PHE A 80 -21.53 3.85 8.52
N SER A 81 -21.66 2.54 8.79
CA SER A 81 -21.44 2.03 10.13
C SER A 81 -19.94 2.04 10.49
N VAL A 82 -19.66 2.13 11.79
CA VAL A 82 -18.31 2.05 12.38
C VAL A 82 -17.69 0.66 12.20
N GLY A 83 -18.50 -0.37 11.94
CA GLY A 83 -18.03 -1.71 11.55
C GLY A 83 -18.14 -2.80 12.62
N TYR A 84 -18.61 -2.51 13.83
CA TYR A 84 -18.83 -3.55 14.87
C TYR A 84 -20.01 -4.47 14.54
N ASP A 85 -20.96 -4.03 13.72
CA ASP A 85 -22.06 -4.83 13.17
C ASP A 85 -21.65 -5.55 11.88
N VAL A 86 -20.62 -6.40 11.96
CA VAL A 86 -20.00 -7.02 10.78
C VAL A 86 -21.00 -7.89 9.99
N TYR A 87 -21.13 -7.60 8.69
CA TYR A 87 -21.85 -8.40 7.71
C TYR A 87 -20.90 -9.34 6.96
N ASP A 88 -19.88 -8.80 6.32
CA ASP A 88 -18.91 -9.56 5.52
C ASP A 88 -17.47 -9.14 5.87
N ARG A 89 -16.70 -10.12 6.35
CA ARG A 89 -15.31 -9.93 6.79
C ARG A 89 -14.32 -9.86 5.63
N PHE A 90 -14.68 -10.42 4.47
CA PHE A 90 -13.82 -10.48 3.28
C PHE A 90 -14.13 -9.38 2.26
N ASP A 91 -15.18 -8.57 2.49
CA ASP A 91 -15.43 -7.31 1.79
C ASP A 91 -14.85 -6.13 2.59
N LEU A 92 -13.64 -5.69 2.21
CA LEU A 92 -12.97 -4.50 2.78
C LEU A 92 -13.27 -3.22 1.97
N GLY A 93 -14.24 -3.27 1.05
CA GLY A 93 -14.66 -2.17 0.20
C GLY A 93 -13.98 -2.13 -1.17
N THR A 94 -14.77 -1.78 -2.18
CA THR A 94 -14.35 -1.47 -3.56
C THR A 94 -14.56 0.01 -3.86
N TRP A 95 -14.00 0.50 -4.96
CA TRP A 95 -14.07 1.91 -5.35
C TRP A 95 -15.51 2.43 -5.50
N ASP A 96 -16.43 1.58 -5.96
CA ASP A 96 -17.86 1.88 -6.16
C ASP A 96 -18.75 1.47 -4.98
N ARG A 97 -18.20 0.75 -4.01
CA ARG A 97 -18.87 0.32 -2.79
C ARG A 97 -17.89 0.34 -1.61
N LYS A 98 -17.55 1.53 -1.14
CA LYS A 98 -16.61 1.74 -0.03
C LYS A 98 -17.21 1.34 1.31
N THR A 99 -16.40 0.86 2.25
CA THR A 99 -16.79 0.87 3.68
C THR A 99 -16.75 2.31 4.21
N LEU A 100 -17.10 2.54 5.47
CA LEU A 100 -17.01 3.88 6.08
C LEU A 100 -15.60 4.47 5.94
N TYR A 101 -14.57 3.62 6.03
CA TYR A 101 -13.16 4.04 6.03
C TYR A 101 -12.52 4.02 4.64
N GLY A 102 -13.09 3.32 3.65
CA GLY A 102 -12.59 3.32 2.28
C GLY A 102 -12.61 1.94 1.62
N THR A 103 -11.55 1.62 0.90
CA THR A 103 -11.39 0.41 0.09
C THR A 103 -10.29 -0.50 0.62
N GLN A 104 -10.26 -1.76 0.14
CA GLN A 104 -9.16 -2.68 0.39
C GLN A 104 -7.81 -2.11 -0.06
N THR A 105 -7.76 -1.47 -1.23
CA THR A 105 -6.56 -0.84 -1.78
C THR A 105 -6.04 0.26 -0.86
N GLY A 106 -6.93 1.12 -0.35
CA GLY A 106 -6.57 2.15 0.63
C GLY A 106 -6.05 1.56 1.94
N PHE A 107 -6.70 0.50 2.45
CA PHE A 107 -6.26 -0.22 3.65
C PHE A 107 -4.84 -0.78 3.49
N GLN A 108 -4.59 -1.51 2.39
CA GLN A 108 -3.29 -2.12 2.10
C GLN A 108 -2.21 -1.05 1.90
N ARG A 109 -2.52 0.03 1.18
CA ARG A 109 -1.58 1.14 0.99
C ARG A 109 -1.21 1.82 2.31
N PHE A 110 -2.17 1.97 3.23
CA PHE A 110 -1.86 2.48 4.56
C PHE A 110 -0.96 1.52 5.34
N ALA A 111 -1.24 0.21 5.31
CA ALA A 111 -0.39 -0.81 5.93
C ALA A 111 1.05 -0.75 5.40
N GLU A 112 1.24 -0.67 4.08
CA GLU A 112 2.55 -0.53 3.43
C GLU A 112 3.31 0.71 3.94
N LEU A 113 2.62 1.85 4.06
CA LEU A 113 3.24 3.10 4.51
C LEU A 113 3.61 3.04 6.01
N LEU A 114 2.79 2.36 6.83
CA LEU A 114 3.12 2.05 8.22
C LEU A 114 4.36 1.16 8.32
N HIS A 115 4.45 0.09 7.52
CA HIS A 115 5.65 -0.76 7.48
C HIS A 115 6.88 0.01 6.99
N ARG A 116 6.70 0.90 6.01
CA ARG A 116 7.77 1.75 5.49
C ARG A 116 8.36 2.64 6.57
N GLN A 117 7.60 3.22 7.49
CA GLN A 117 8.18 3.95 8.64
C GLN A 117 8.70 3.04 9.77
N GLY A 118 8.63 1.72 9.63
CA GLY A 118 8.99 0.75 10.68
C GLY A 118 7.92 0.58 11.77
N GLY A 119 6.68 0.99 11.48
CA GLY A 119 5.52 0.82 12.34
C GLY A 119 4.73 -0.45 12.01
N GLN A 120 3.63 -0.64 12.74
CA GLN A 120 2.77 -1.82 12.65
C GLN A 120 1.30 -1.45 12.50
N MET A 121 0.54 -2.29 11.80
CA MET A 121 -0.91 -2.17 11.69
C MET A 121 -1.61 -3.21 12.55
N HIS A 122 -2.31 -2.76 13.59
CA HIS A 122 -3.30 -3.56 14.29
C HIS A 122 -4.70 -3.19 13.83
N VAL A 123 -5.59 -4.18 13.75
CA VAL A 123 -7.01 -3.95 13.44
C VAL A 123 -7.90 -4.48 14.53
N ASP A 124 -9.06 -3.85 14.66
CA ASP A 124 -10.16 -4.41 15.44
C ASP A 124 -10.69 -5.69 14.76
N ALA A 125 -10.79 -6.76 15.52
CA ALA A 125 -11.21 -8.07 15.03
C ALA A 125 -12.45 -8.55 15.79
N ILE A 126 -13.56 -8.64 15.06
CA ILE A 126 -14.84 -9.13 15.59
C ILE A 126 -14.96 -10.61 15.26
N ILE A 127 -14.78 -11.44 16.27
CA ILE A 127 -14.95 -12.89 16.17
C ILE A 127 -16.12 -13.42 17.00
N ASN A 128 -16.76 -12.58 17.83
CA ASN A 128 -17.87 -12.95 18.71
C ASN A 128 -19.22 -13.08 17.97
N HIS A 129 -19.54 -12.10 17.13
CA HIS A 129 -20.88 -11.93 16.56
C HIS A 129 -20.82 -11.49 15.09
N ASN A 130 -21.98 -11.49 14.45
CA ASN A 130 -22.26 -10.79 13.20
C ASN A 130 -23.14 -9.55 13.50
N GLY A 131 -23.67 -8.91 12.45
CA GLY A 131 -24.54 -7.74 12.55
C GLY A 131 -25.88 -7.96 13.27
N PHE A 132 -26.87 -7.12 12.96
CA PHE A 132 -28.16 -7.11 13.65
C PHE A 132 -29.25 -7.95 12.96
N SER A 133 -29.07 -8.26 11.68
CA SER A 133 -30.03 -9.02 10.89
C SER A 133 -30.13 -10.46 11.39
N ASP A 134 -31.37 -10.93 11.55
CA ASP A 134 -31.68 -12.30 11.98
C ASP A 134 -32.79 -12.93 11.13
N ALA A 135 -33.28 -14.09 11.56
CA ALA A 135 -34.35 -14.82 10.86
C ALA A 135 -35.67 -14.05 10.71
N SER A 136 -35.88 -12.99 11.51
CA SER A 136 -37.07 -12.12 11.44
C SER A 136 -36.90 -10.96 10.45
N THR A 137 -35.67 -10.64 10.03
CA THR A 137 -35.40 -9.63 9.01
C THR A 137 -35.94 -10.09 7.65
N PRO A 138 -36.83 -9.31 6.98
CA PRO A 138 -37.40 -9.72 5.70
C PRO A 138 -36.34 -10.00 4.63
N GLY A 139 -36.42 -11.20 4.02
CA GLY A 139 -35.51 -11.64 2.95
C GLY A 139 -34.13 -12.09 3.40
N PHE A 140 -33.73 -11.87 4.66
CA PHE A 140 -32.37 -12.16 5.14
C PHE A 140 -31.98 -13.63 5.05
N LEU A 141 -32.88 -14.55 5.40
CA LEU A 141 -32.60 -15.98 5.26
C LEU A 141 -32.60 -16.44 3.80
N GLU A 142 -33.48 -15.85 2.98
CA GLU A 142 -33.59 -16.19 1.55
C GLU A 142 -32.36 -15.71 0.77
N SER A 143 -31.69 -14.66 1.26
CA SER A 143 -30.44 -14.16 0.70
C SER A 143 -29.21 -14.96 1.11
N GLY A 144 -29.36 -16.00 1.94
CA GLY A 144 -28.24 -16.76 2.49
C GLY A 144 -27.65 -16.15 3.77
N GLY A 145 -28.15 -14.99 4.21
CA GLY A 145 -27.80 -14.29 5.44
C GLY A 145 -26.35 -13.77 5.47
N TYR A 146 -25.60 -14.08 6.53
CA TYR A 146 -24.21 -13.65 6.67
C TYR A 146 -23.27 -14.52 5.81
N PRO A 147 -22.44 -13.92 4.93
CA PRO A 147 -21.46 -14.65 4.13
C PRO A 147 -20.59 -15.61 4.96
N GLY A 148 -20.59 -16.88 4.55
CA GLY A 148 -19.84 -17.95 5.18
C GLY A 148 -20.46 -18.58 6.41
N PHE A 149 -21.65 -18.17 6.87
CA PHE A 149 -22.32 -18.74 8.05
C PHE A 149 -23.60 -19.51 7.68
N LEU A 150 -23.79 -20.69 8.28
CA LEU A 150 -25.01 -21.48 8.18
C LEU A 150 -26.05 -20.93 9.17
N LEU A 151 -27.14 -20.37 8.66
CA LEU A 151 -28.20 -19.76 9.49
C LEU A 151 -29.54 -20.51 9.46
N GLN A 152 -29.61 -21.60 8.69
CA GLN A 152 -30.73 -22.55 8.73
C GLN A 152 -30.21 -23.98 8.73
N ASN A 153 -30.74 -24.79 9.63
CA ASN A 153 -30.43 -26.22 9.66
C ASN A 153 -31.02 -26.90 8.40
N PRO A 154 -30.20 -27.54 7.55
CA PRO A 154 -30.67 -28.27 6.37
C PRO A 154 -31.68 -29.38 6.70
N ASP A 155 -31.68 -29.89 7.93
CA ASP A 155 -32.52 -30.99 8.40
C ASP A 155 -33.86 -30.54 9.05
N GLY A 156 -34.19 -29.24 9.03
CA GLY A 156 -35.55 -28.75 9.31
C GLY A 156 -35.99 -28.73 10.79
N GLY A 157 -35.06 -28.54 11.74
CA GLY A 157 -35.42 -28.27 13.15
C GLY A 157 -36.04 -26.88 13.32
N GLY A 158 -37.06 -26.75 14.19
CA GLY A 158 -37.80 -25.51 14.38
C GLY A 158 -37.70 -24.96 15.80
N ASP A 159 -37.16 -23.75 15.94
CA ASP A 159 -37.44 -22.83 17.05
C ASP A 159 -37.79 -21.45 16.43
N PRO A 160 -38.91 -20.82 16.83
CA PRO A 160 -39.28 -19.47 16.40
C PRO A 160 -38.37 -18.31 16.88
N PHE A 161 -37.34 -18.55 17.72
CA PHE A 161 -36.49 -17.49 18.30
C PHE A 161 -34.96 -17.68 18.16
N GLY A 162 -34.51 -18.62 17.33
CA GLY A 162 -33.09 -18.94 17.10
C GLY A 162 -32.94 -20.43 16.83
N MET A 163 -32.46 -20.83 15.66
CA MET A 163 -32.38 -22.23 15.26
C MET A 163 -31.35 -22.97 16.14
N PRO A 164 -31.72 -23.92 17.03
CA PRO A 164 -30.70 -24.77 17.63
C PRO A 164 -29.95 -25.53 16.53
N ASN A 165 -28.61 -25.53 16.62
CA ASN A 165 -27.67 -26.15 15.68
C ASN A 165 -27.39 -25.36 14.37
N THR A 166 -27.30 -24.03 14.41
CA THR A 166 -26.74 -23.18 13.33
C THR A 166 -25.49 -22.44 13.80
N ASP A 167 -24.74 -21.80 12.90
CA ASP A 167 -23.53 -21.04 13.28
C ASP A 167 -23.87 -19.67 13.90
N GLY A 168 -25.08 -19.15 13.68
CA GLY A 168 -25.52 -17.84 14.16
C GLY A 168 -26.90 -17.88 14.81
N ASP A 169 -27.13 -16.91 15.70
CA ASP A 169 -28.25 -16.78 16.62
C ASP A 169 -28.36 -17.94 17.64
N PHE A 170 -27.22 -18.28 18.22
CA PHE A 170 -27.07 -19.31 19.25
C PHE A 170 -27.78 -18.97 20.56
N ASN A 171 -27.80 -17.68 20.89
CA ASN A 171 -28.36 -17.16 22.12
C ASN A 171 -29.68 -16.44 21.84
N SER A 172 -30.75 -16.80 22.54
CA SER A 172 -32.03 -16.13 22.37
C SER A 172 -31.94 -14.67 22.83
N ALA A 173 -32.78 -13.80 22.28
CA ALA A 173 -32.86 -12.39 22.71
C ALA A 173 -33.24 -12.19 24.20
N PHE A 174 -33.57 -13.26 24.93
CA PHE A 174 -33.92 -13.24 26.36
C PHE A 174 -32.86 -13.91 27.25
N ASP A 175 -31.82 -14.51 26.65
CA ASP A 175 -30.71 -15.07 27.41
C ASP A 175 -29.87 -13.96 28.05
N PHE A 176 -29.25 -14.29 29.18
CA PHE A 176 -28.53 -13.35 30.02
C PHE A 176 -27.20 -13.92 30.51
N GLY A 177 -26.28 -13.04 30.85
CA GLY A 177 -24.96 -13.39 31.37
C GLY A 177 -23.87 -13.36 30.30
N THR A 178 -22.60 -13.46 30.73
CA THR A 178 -21.46 -13.02 29.90
C THR A 178 -21.37 -13.69 28.53
N ILE A 179 -21.53 -15.01 28.45
CA ILE A 179 -21.38 -15.78 27.19
C ILE A 179 -22.72 -15.94 26.44
N ARG A 180 -23.85 -15.81 27.14
CA ARG A 180 -25.17 -16.15 26.60
C ARG A 180 -26.01 -14.94 26.22
N GLU A 181 -25.60 -13.74 26.59
CA GLU A 181 -26.34 -12.53 26.28
C GLU A 181 -25.88 -11.96 24.95
N ARG A 182 -26.83 -11.70 24.04
CA ARG A 182 -26.55 -10.97 22.80
C ARG A 182 -26.02 -9.57 23.12
N LEU A 183 -24.76 -9.32 22.82
CA LEU A 183 -24.15 -8.02 23.08
C LEU A 183 -24.80 -6.95 22.20
N ALA A 184 -25.46 -5.97 22.83
CA ALA A 184 -26.16 -4.88 22.13
C ALA A 184 -27.21 -5.34 21.08
N GLY A 185 -27.67 -6.60 21.15
CA GLY A 185 -28.57 -7.20 20.16
C GLY A 185 -27.89 -7.74 18.90
N LEU A 186 -26.56 -7.79 18.85
CA LEU A 186 -25.78 -8.40 17.78
C LEU A 186 -25.91 -9.93 17.81
N ILE A 187 -25.74 -10.57 16.65
CA ILE A 187 -25.99 -12.00 16.49
C ILE A 187 -24.74 -12.83 16.79
N ASP A 188 -24.73 -13.45 17.98
CA ASP A 188 -23.61 -14.28 18.43
C ASP A 188 -23.35 -15.49 17.50
N ILE A 189 -22.07 -15.82 17.37
CA ILE A 189 -21.56 -16.97 16.61
C ILE A 189 -21.37 -18.16 17.56
N ASP A 190 -21.91 -19.33 17.21
CA ASP A 190 -21.66 -20.58 17.94
C ASP A 190 -20.33 -21.20 17.49
N HIS A 191 -19.26 -20.95 18.27
CA HIS A 191 -17.93 -21.51 18.01
C HIS A 191 -17.84 -23.02 18.20
N ALA A 192 -18.80 -23.65 18.88
CA ALA A 192 -18.80 -25.08 19.19
C ALA A 192 -19.40 -25.93 18.05
N THR A 193 -20.09 -25.31 17.09
CA THR A 193 -20.58 -26.02 15.90
C THR A 193 -19.44 -26.57 15.05
N ASN A 194 -19.73 -27.70 14.38
CA ASN A 194 -18.77 -28.36 13.50
C ASN A 194 -19.38 -28.67 12.12
N TRP A 195 -20.18 -27.74 11.61
CA TRP A 195 -20.76 -27.83 10.27
C TRP A 195 -19.71 -27.58 9.20
N GLN A 196 -19.36 -28.62 8.45
CA GLN A 196 -18.29 -28.59 7.45
C GLN A 196 -18.83 -28.21 6.08
N PHE A 197 -18.42 -27.05 5.57
CA PHE A 197 -18.79 -26.55 4.25
C PHE A 197 -17.64 -25.80 3.60
N ILE A 198 -17.63 -25.72 2.28
CA ILE A 198 -16.90 -24.67 1.55
C ILE A 198 -17.69 -23.38 1.75
N ARG A 199 -17.16 -22.48 2.60
CA ARG A 199 -17.90 -21.32 3.13
C ARG A 199 -17.86 -20.07 2.25
N HIS A 200 -16.85 -19.95 1.38
CA HIS A 200 -16.89 -19.10 0.19
C HIS A 200 -16.90 -20.01 -1.05
N PRO A 201 -18.08 -20.40 -1.55
CA PRO A 201 -18.21 -21.30 -2.70
C PRO A 201 -17.49 -20.78 -3.96
N VAL A 202 -16.86 -21.69 -4.70
CA VAL A 202 -16.07 -21.37 -5.91
C VAL A 202 -16.65 -22.06 -7.13
N ASP A 203 -16.88 -23.37 -7.04
CA ASP A 203 -17.44 -24.19 -8.10
C ASP A 203 -18.94 -24.38 -7.83
N PRO A 204 -19.86 -23.95 -8.71
CA PRO A 204 -21.30 -24.12 -8.49
C PRO A 204 -21.76 -25.57 -8.38
N ASP A 205 -20.97 -26.53 -8.89
CA ASP A 205 -21.31 -27.96 -8.88
C ASP A 205 -20.74 -28.73 -7.67
N ASP A 206 -19.97 -28.08 -6.79
CA ASP A 206 -19.41 -28.74 -5.60
C ASP A 206 -20.50 -29.02 -4.53
N PRO A 207 -20.76 -30.30 -4.18
CA PRO A 207 -21.79 -30.64 -3.21
C PRO A 207 -21.46 -30.24 -1.77
N ASN A 208 -20.21 -29.84 -1.48
CA ASN A 208 -19.78 -29.39 -0.16
C ASN A 208 -19.95 -27.88 0.04
N ASN A 209 -20.45 -27.16 -0.96
CA ASN A 209 -20.73 -25.73 -0.83
C ASN A 209 -21.74 -25.44 0.28
N LEU A 210 -21.48 -24.36 1.01
CA LEU A 210 -22.51 -23.75 1.85
C LEU A 210 -23.69 -23.33 0.94
N PRO A 211 -24.96 -23.57 1.33
CA PRO A 211 -26.09 -23.22 0.48
C PRO A 211 -26.13 -21.73 0.12
N ALA A 212 -26.23 -21.46 -1.19
CA ALA A 212 -26.36 -20.10 -1.72
C ALA A 212 -27.73 -19.49 -1.39
N GLY A 213 -27.74 -18.17 -1.19
CA GLY A 213 -28.99 -17.40 -1.25
C GLY A 213 -29.67 -17.53 -2.61
N TRP A 214 -31.00 -17.46 -2.63
CA TRP A 214 -31.81 -17.54 -3.84
C TRP A 214 -32.68 -16.31 -4.09
N ASN A 215 -32.82 -15.42 -3.10
CA ASN A 215 -33.53 -14.15 -3.25
C ASN A 215 -32.78 -13.04 -2.49
N PRO A 216 -32.43 -11.90 -3.13
CA PRO A 216 -31.76 -10.81 -2.43
C PRO A 216 -32.58 -10.23 -1.27
N ASP A 217 -31.90 -9.75 -0.23
CA ASP A 217 -32.56 -9.10 0.91
C ASP A 217 -33.03 -7.67 0.58
N GLY A 218 -33.59 -6.97 1.57
CA GLY A 218 -34.06 -5.58 1.41
C GLY A 218 -32.97 -4.57 1.03
N ALA A 219 -31.69 -4.91 1.19
CA ALA A 219 -30.54 -4.12 0.77
C ALA A 219 -29.95 -4.63 -0.57
N GLY A 220 -30.60 -5.59 -1.23
CA GLY A 220 -30.15 -6.18 -2.50
C GLY A 220 -28.96 -7.14 -2.36
N ARG A 221 -28.63 -7.58 -1.15
CA ARG A 221 -27.46 -8.44 -0.88
C ARG A 221 -27.83 -9.91 -1.10
N LEU A 222 -26.87 -10.69 -1.60
CA LEU A 222 -26.99 -12.13 -1.83
C LEU A 222 -25.67 -12.79 -1.39
N ALA A 223 -25.74 -13.77 -0.49
CA ALA A 223 -24.59 -14.41 0.15
C ALA A 223 -24.40 -15.86 -0.33
N ASN A 224 -23.17 -16.36 -0.12
CA ASN A 224 -22.77 -17.75 -0.40
C ASN A 224 -22.94 -18.17 -1.87
N VAL A 225 -23.01 -17.21 -2.80
CA VAL A 225 -23.08 -17.48 -4.24
C VAL A 225 -21.72 -17.99 -4.72
N PRO A 226 -21.66 -19.12 -5.44
CA PRO A 226 -20.42 -19.58 -6.07
C PRO A 226 -19.83 -18.54 -7.01
N ASP A 227 -18.59 -18.15 -6.75
CA ASP A 227 -17.80 -17.24 -7.58
C ASP A 227 -16.37 -17.79 -7.67
N PRO A 228 -15.84 -18.06 -8.88
CA PRO A 228 -14.45 -18.45 -9.07
C PRO A 228 -13.43 -17.54 -8.37
N ASN A 229 -13.72 -16.24 -8.24
CA ASN A 229 -12.87 -15.25 -7.57
C ASN A 229 -12.73 -15.49 -6.06
N ASN A 230 -13.62 -16.27 -5.45
CA ASN A 230 -13.53 -16.63 -4.04
C ASN A 230 -12.28 -17.47 -3.71
N ARG A 231 -11.57 -18.01 -4.72
CA ARG A 231 -10.27 -18.68 -4.52
C ARG A 231 -9.25 -17.82 -3.77
N ARG A 232 -9.27 -16.49 -3.99
CA ARG A 232 -8.41 -15.52 -3.28
C ARG A 232 -8.59 -15.51 -1.76
N PHE A 233 -9.68 -16.09 -1.26
CA PHE A 233 -9.96 -16.20 0.17
C PHE A 233 -9.47 -17.50 0.79
N TYR A 234 -8.82 -18.39 0.03
CA TYR A 234 -8.23 -19.63 0.54
C TYR A 234 -6.70 -19.68 0.38
N PRO A 235 -6.00 -20.32 1.33
CA PRO A 235 -4.60 -20.68 1.15
C PRO A 235 -4.38 -21.63 -0.04
N ASP A 236 -3.18 -21.59 -0.61
CA ASP A 236 -2.71 -22.50 -1.67
C ASP A 236 -2.09 -23.75 -1.03
N ARG A 237 -2.70 -24.92 -1.28
CA ARG A 237 -2.28 -26.20 -0.70
C ARG A 237 -1.29 -26.97 -1.56
N ASP A 238 -1.07 -26.54 -2.80
CA ASP A 238 0.01 -27.02 -3.66
C ASP A 238 1.35 -26.33 -3.30
N GLY A 239 1.28 -25.20 -2.60
CA GLY A 239 2.40 -24.49 -1.99
C GLY A 239 3.05 -25.20 -0.78
N PRO A 240 4.19 -24.67 -0.28
CA PRO A 240 4.87 -25.23 0.88
C PRO A 240 4.06 -24.99 2.17
N ALA A 241 3.93 -26.04 2.99
CA ALA A 241 3.35 -25.96 4.33
C ALA A 241 4.42 -25.93 5.41
N ILE A 242 4.14 -25.22 6.51
CA ILE A 242 4.81 -25.47 7.79
C ILE A 242 4.04 -26.56 8.56
N PHE A 243 4.76 -27.32 9.39
CA PHE A 243 4.15 -28.32 10.26
C PHE A 243 4.30 -27.90 11.71
N VAL A 244 3.18 -27.88 12.43
CA VAL A 244 3.15 -27.47 13.83
C VAL A 244 2.56 -28.55 14.74
N PHE A 245 2.97 -28.50 16.00
CA PHE A 245 2.40 -29.20 17.14
C PHE A 245 1.60 -28.21 17.98
N ASP A 246 0.33 -28.53 18.22
CA ASP A 246 -0.53 -27.75 19.12
C ASP A 246 -0.49 -28.38 20.52
N PRO A 247 0.10 -27.69 21.51
CA PRO A 247 0.24 -28.22 22.86
C PRO A 247 -1.06 -28.24 23.66
N VAL A 248 -2.09 -27.51 23.24
CA VAL A 248 -3.37 -27.45 23.93
C VAL A 248 -4.24 -28.64 23.54
N THR A 249 -4.32 -28.92 22.23
CA THR A 249 -5.10 -30.05 21.70
C THR A 249 -4.32 -31.36 21.68
N GLY A 250 -2.99 -31.30 21.65
CA GLY A 250 -2.10 -32.46 21.52
C GLY A 250 -1.93 -32.96 20.08
N GLU A 251 -2.49 -32.25 19.10
CA GLU A 251 -2.40 -32.57 17.69
C GLU A 251 -0.97 -32.35 17.15
N GLN A 252 -0.46 -33.32 16.38
CA GLN A 252 0.88 -33.31 15.80
C GLN A 252 0.84 -33.24 14.27
N ASN A 253 1.90 -32.69 13.67
CA ASN A 253 2.08 -32.60 12.22
C ASN A 253 0.90 -31.90 11.52
N ILE A 254 0.35 -30.85 12.14
CA ILE A 254 -0.70 -30.04 11.55
C ILE A 254 -0.08 -29.23 10.41
N PRO A 255 -0.50 -29.40 9.14
CA PRO A 255 -0.04 -28.56 8.05
C PRO A 255 -0.71 -27.19 8.13
N VAL A 256 0.07 -26.12 8.00
CA VAL A 256 -0.43 -24.75 7.81
C VAL A 256 0.11 -24.24 6.49
N TYR A 257 -0.82 -23.92 5.59
CA TYR A 257 -0.56 -23.44 4.24
C TYR A 257 -0.71 -21.92 4.18
N SER A 258 0.08 -21.26 3.34
CA SER A 258 0.03 -19.81 3.15
C SER A 258 -0.89 -19.42 1.99
N PHE A 259 -1.41 -18.19 2.04
CA PHE A 259 -1.98 -17.55 0.86
C PHE A 259 -0.91 -17.34 -0.21
N ASN A 260 -1.27 -17.54 -1.47
CA ASN A 260 -0.39 -17.26 -2.60
C ASN A 260 -0.58 -15.80 -3.04
N LEU A 261 0.43 -14.96 -2.79
CA LEU A 261 0.37 -13.53 -3.10
C LEU A 261 0.71 -13.22 -4.56
N ASP A 262 1.45 -14.11 -5.23
CA ASP A 262 1.83 -13.97 -6.64
C ASP A 262 0.71 -14.43 -7.57
N ASP A 263 -0.04 -15.46 -7.15
CA ASP A 263 -1.23 -15.97 -7.82
C ASP A 263 -2.36 -16.20 -6.81
N PRO A 264 -3.12 -15.15 -6.44
CA PRO A 264 -4.24 -15.28 -5.51
C PRO A 264 -5.32 -16.27 -5.97
N MET A 265 -5.38 -16.60 -7.27
CA MET A 265 -6.38 -17.51 -7.81
C MET A 265 -5.98 -18.98 -7.66
N ALA A 266 -4.75 -19.28 -7.20
CA ALA A 266 -4.30 -20.63 -6.86
C ALA A 266 -4.87 -21.17 -5.54
N GLY A 267 -5.65 -20.37 -4.81
CA GLY A 267 -6.25 -20.82 -3.54
C GLY A 267 -7.18 -22.03 -3.68
N ASP A 268 -7.11 -22.93 -2.71
CA ASP A 268 -7.83 -24.20 -2.67
C ASP A 268 -9.03 -24.16 -1.72
N PRO A 269 -10.26 -24.20 -2.24
CA PRO A 269 -11.46 -24.32 -1.42
C PRO A 269 -11.42 -25.58 -0.55
N VAL A 270 -11.66 -25.41 0.75
CA VAL A 270 -11.72 -26.52 1.71
C VAL A 270 -12.98 -26.43 2.55
N THR A 271 -13.45 -27.59 3.01
CA THR A 271 -14.52 -27.64 4.00
C THR A 271 -14.00 -27.23 5.37
N GLU A 272 -14.72 -26.34 6.03
CA GLU A 272 -14.39 -25.87 7.38
C GLU A 272 -15.66 -25.53 8.18
N ASN A 273 -15.54 -25.36 9.50
CA ASN A 273 -16.60 -24.84 10.36
C ASN A 273 -16.49 -23.30 10.53
N ALA A 274 -17.45 -22.68 11.24
CA ALA A 274 -17.49 -21.24 11.43
C ALA A 274 -16.21 -20.71 12.10
N THR A 275 -15.70 -21.42 13.11
CA THR A 275 -14.42 -21.10 13.73
C THR A 275 -13.27 -21.18 12.73
N GLY A 276 -13.24 -22.20 11.85
CA GLY A 276 -12.25 -22.32 10.77
C GLY A 276 -12.28 -21.13 9.80
N LEU A 277 -13.47 -20.70 9.37
CA LEU A 277 -13.65 -19.49 8.55
C LEU A 277 -13.05 -18.25 9.22
N LEU A 278 -13.32 -18.05 10.52
CA LEU A 278 -12.75 -16.93 11.27
C LEU A 278 -11.23 -17.03 11.36
N MET A 279 -10.68 -18.23 11.58
CA MET A 279 -9.22 -18.43 11.61
C MET A 279 -8.58 -18.14 10.25
N ARG A 280 -9.22 -18.55 9.15
CA ARG A 280 -8.80 -18.23 7.79
C ARG A 280 -8.85 -16.73 7.53
N TYR A 281 -9.87 -16.03 8.02
CA TYR A 281 -9.95 -14.57 7.97
C TYR A 281 -8.77 -13.91 8.72
N MET A 282 -8.45 -14.36 9.94
CA MET A 282 -7.32 -13.80 10.70
C MET A 282 -5.99 -14.00 9.97
N GLN A 283 -5.77 -15.19 9.38
CA GLN A 283 -4.60 -15.45 8.56
C GLN A 283 -4.57 -14.58 7.29
N TRP A 284 -5.70 -14.43 6.61
CA TRP A 284 -5.86 -13.60 5.41
C TRP A 284 -5.53 -12.13 5.68
N MET A 285 -6.01 -11.56 6.79
CA MET A 285 -5.68 -10.20 7.20
C MET A 285 -4.17 -10.00 7.38
N VAL A 286 -3.48 -10.98 7.97
CA VAL A 286 -2.03 -10.94 8.19
C VAL A 286 -1.24 -11.07 6.88
N GLN A 287 -1.56 -12.09 6.07
CA GLN A 287 -0.77 -12.45 4.89
C GLN A 287 -1.08 -11.58 3.68
N VAL A 288 -2.35 -11.25 3.45
CA VAL A 288 -2.81 -10.56 2.23
C VAL A 288 -2.99 -9.05 2.46
N ASN A 289 -3.41 -8.64 3.66
CA ASN A 289 -3.77 -7.24 3.90
C ASN A 289 -2.75 -6.46 4.75
N GLY A 290 -1.66 -7.10 5.19
CA GLY A 290 -0.58 -6.39 5.87
C GLY A 290 -0.80 -6.15 7.37
N VAL A 291 -1.78 -6.82 7.99
CA VAL A 291 -1.99 -6.72 9.45
C VAL A 291 -0.86 -7.39 10.23
N ASP A 292 -0.38 -6.74 11.29
CA ASP A 292 0.66 -7.25 12.20
C ASP A 292 0.11 -7.66 13.57
N GLY A 293 -1.14 -7.29 13.88
CA GLY A 293 -1.74 -7.59 15.16
C GLY A 293 -3.23 -7.29 15.23
N PHE A 294 -3.85 -7.67 16.35
CA PHE A 294 -5.30 -7.60 16.50
C PHE A 294 -5.71 -7.07 17.87
N ARG A 295 -6.64 -6.11 17.88
CA ARG A 295 -7.48 -5.84 19.06
C ARG A 295 -8.69 -6.75 18.95
N ILE A 296 -8.86 -7.69 19.88
CA ILE A 296 -9.97 -8.64 19.85
C ILE A 296 -11.17 -8.03 20.58
N ASP A 297 -12.24 -7.76 19.83
CA ASP A 297 -13.49 -7.20 20.34
C ASP A 297 -14.25 -8.19 21.22
N ALA A 298 -14.95 -7.68 22.25
CA ALA A 298 -15.91 -8.44 23.05
C ALA A 298 -15.39 -9.79 23.58
N ALA A 299 -14.11 -9.86 23.94
CA ALA A 299 -13.40 -11.12 24.17
C ALA A 299 -13.95 -11.99 25.32
N LYS A 300 -14.75 -11.41 26.23
CA LYS A 300 -15.40 -12.15 27.32
C LYS A 300 -16.70 -12.85 26.92
N HIS A 301 -17.19 -12.61 25.70
CA HIS A 301 -18.55 -12.98 25.28
C HIS A 301 -18.63 -14.28 24.45
N PHE A 302 -17.50 -14.91 24.13
CA PHE A 302 -17.43 -16.22 23.47
C PHE A 302 -16.54 -17.21 24.24
N GLU A 303 -16.57 -18.48 23.85
CA GLU A 303 -15.85 -19.54 24.54
C GLU A 303 -14.32 -19.39 24.47
N GLY A 304 -13.66 -19.52 25.62
CA GLY A 304 -12.20 -19.30 25.71
C GLY A 304 -11.34 -20.23 24.85
N PHE A 305 -11.83 -21.43 24.48
CA PHE A 305 -11.08 -22.34 23.60
C PHE A 305 -10.84 -21.74 22.20
N THR A 306 -11.65 -20.76 21.77
CA THR A 306 -11.50 -20.06 20.49
C THR A 306 -10.15 -19.37 20.39
N PHE A 307 -9.58 -18.90 21.51
CA PHE A 307 -8.26 -18.29 21.53
C PHE A 307 -7.13 -19.27 21.16
N ASP A 308 -7.27 -20.55 21.47
CA ASP A 308 -6.24 -21.53 21.12
C ASP A 308 -6.21 -21.78 19.60
N PHE A 309 -7.38 -21.72 18.94
CA PHE A 309 -7.47 -21.73 17.48
C PHE A 309 -6.91 -20.45 16.85
N LEU A 310 -7.18 -19.29 17.46
CA LEU A 310 -6.61 -18.01 17.03
C LEU A 310 -5.08 -18.04 17.08
N ASP A 311 -4.52 -18.47 18.21
CA ASP A 311 -3.07 -18.58 18.40
C ASP A 311 -2.45 -19.42 17.27
N ARG A 312 -3.05 -20.57 16.95
CA ARG A 312 -2.61 -21.42 15.83
C ARG A 312 -2.73 -20.73 14.47
N ALA A 313 -3.83 -20.02 14.24
CA ALA A 313 -4.13 -19.37 12.96
C ALA A 313 -3.16 -18.24 12.60
N VAL A 314 -2.59 -17.56 13.60
CA VAL A 314 -1.68 -16.42 13.38
C VAL A 314 -0.21 -16.74 13.69
N TYR A 315 0.07 -17.90 14.30
CA TYR A 315 1.42 -18.30 14.66
C TYR A 315 2.32 -18.44 13.43
N ARG A 316 3.37 -17.59 13.36
CA ARG A 316 4.33 -17.52 12.25
C ARG A 316 3.71 -17.24 10.89
N GLN A 317 2.55 -16.58 10.86
CA GLN A 317 1.85 -16.27 9.61
C GLN A 317 2.22 -14.92 9.01
N ASN A 318 2.92 -14.03 9.73
CA ASN A 318 3.41 -12.79 9.14
C ASN A 318 4.49 -13.10 8.08
N PRO A 319 4.29 -12.75 6.80
CA PRO A 319 5.27 -13.02 5.76
C PRO A 319 6.51 -12.11 5.88
N ARG A 320 6.42 -11.01 6.64
CA ARG A 320 7.54 -10.09 6.89
C ARG A 320 8.39 -10.62 8.05
N LEU A 321 9.67 -10.86 7.77
CA LEU A 321 10.66 -11.18 8.80
C LEU A 321 11.23 -9.91 9.43
N ASN A 322 11.78 -10.06 10.63
CA ASN A 322 12.66 -9.04 11.20
C ASN A 322 13.94 -8.92 10.36
N LEU A 323 14.68 -7.82 10.54
CA LEU A 323 15.92 -7.52 9.80
C LEU A 323 17.04 -8.55 10.08
N ASP A 324 16.99 -9.25 11.21
CA ASP A 324 17.90 -10.38 11.51
C ASP A 324 17.44 -11.72 10.91
N GLY A 325 16.32 -11.73 10.19
CA GLY A 325 15.69 -12.92 9.61
C GLY A 325 14.82 -13.73 10.58
N SER A 326 14.66 -13.28 11.84
CA SER A 326 13.74 -13.93 12.78
C SER A 326 12.28 -13.64 12.44
N THR A 327 11.36 -14.45 12.95
CA THR A 327 9.92 -14.25 12.71
C THR A 327 9.40 -13.02 13.47
N ASN A 328 8.67 -12.15 12.77
CA ASN A 328 7.86 -11.12 13.39
C ASN A 328 6.52 -11.74 13.82
N HIS A 329 6.31 -11.87 15.13
CA HIS A 329 5.13 -12.56 15.66
C HIS A 329 3.95 -11.61 15.79
N VAL A 330 2.78 -12.07 15.35
CA VAL A 330 1.51 -11.34 15.48
C VAL A 330 1.24 -11.07 16.97
N PHE A 331 0.99 -9.81 17.32
CA PHE A 331 0.60 -9.41 18.67
C PHE A 331 -0.90 -9.22 18.74
N SER A 332 -1.56 -9.73 19.78
CA SER A 332 -2.99 -9.49 19.95
C SER A 332 -3.33 -9.09 21.37
N TYR A 333 -4.34 -8.26 21.56
CA TYR A 333 -4.81 -7.89 22.89
C TYR A 333 -6.32 -7.81 22.93
N SER A 334 -6.89 -8.35 24.00
CA SER A 334 -8.32 -8.55 24.11
C SER A 334 -9.01 -7.40 24.85
N GLU A 335 -10.16 -6.98 24.35
CA GLU A 335 -11.09 -6.15 25.10
C GLU A 335 -11.94 -7.03 26.01
N VAL A 336 -11.64 -6.98 27.30
CA VAL A 336 -12.39 -7.68 28.33
C VAL A 336 -12.85 -6.63 29.34
N PHE A 337 -14.06 -6.09 29.15
CA PHE A 337 -14.63 -5.06 30.02
C PHE A 337 -14.94 -5.62 31.42
N ASP A 338 -13.92 -5.75 32.27
CA ASP A 338 -13.98 -6.25 33.64
C ASP A 338 -12.81 -5.69 34.48
N GLY A 339 -13.04 -5.48 35.78
CA GLY A 339 -12.01 -5.00 36.71
C GLY A 339 -11.29 -6.11 37.48
N ASP A 340 -11.74 -7.37 37.37
CA ASP A 340 -11.12 -8.50 38.04
C ASP A 340 -9.84 -8.96 37.31
N ARG A 341 -8.70 -8.68 37.91
CA ARG A 341 -7.37 -9.02 37.37
C ARG A 341 -7.14 -10.53 37.20
N GLY A 342 -7.77 -11.35 38.05
CA GLY A 342 -7.68 -12.81 37.94
C GLY A 342 -8.37 -13.30 36.67
N PHE A 343 -9.52 -12.72 36.35
CA PHE A 343 -10.25 -12.98 35.12
C PHE A 343 -9.49 -12.43 33.89
N LEU A 344 -9.03 -11.18 33.93
CA LEU A 344 -8.20 -10.59 32.87
C LEU A 344 -6.95 -11.43 32.57
N GLN A 345 -6.28 -11.96 33.59
CA GLN A 345 -5.08 -12.81 33.45
C GLN A 345 -5.32 -14.04 32.57
N THR A 346 -6.55 -14.57 32.52
CA THR A 346 -6.87 -15.75 31.69
C THR A 346 -6.79 -15.49 30.19
N PHE A 347 -6.78 -14.22 29.78
CA PHE A 347 -6.64 -13.79 28.39
C PHE A 347 -5.20 -13.48 27.99
N VAL A 348 -4.25 -13.48 28.93
CA VAL A 348 -2.83 -13.20 28.65
C VAL A 348 -2.08 -14.50 28.42
N LYS A 349 -1.32 -14.58 27.32
CA LYS A 349 -0.50 -15.76 26.97
C LYS A 349 0.71 -15.31 26.13
N LYS A 350 1.90 -15.34 26.74
CA LYS A 350 3.18 -14.96 26.11
C LYS A 350 4.19 -16.10 26.21
N ASN A 351 4.03 -17.13 25.36
CA ASN A 351 4.77 -18.40 25.50
C ASN A 351 5.40 -18.91 24.21
N ILE A 352 5.62 -18.03 23.23
CA ILE A 352 6.40 -18.36 22.03
C ILE A 352 7.84 -18.70 22.44
N ASP A 353 8.32 -19.86 22.00
CA ASP A 353 9.72 -20.27 22.12
C ASP A 353 10.37 -20.30 20.72
N PRO A 354 11.23 -19.32 20.38
CA PRO A 354 11.95 -19.31 19.11
C PRO A 354 12.85 -20.53 18.89
N ASN A 355 13.23 -21.26 19.94
CA ASN A 355 14.06 -22.47 19.83
C ASN A 355 13.24 -23.74 19.50
N ASP A 356 11.91 -23.66 19.60
CA ASP A 356 10.98 -24.74 19.21
C ASP A 356 9.91 -24.20 18.23
N PRO A 357 10.30 -23.77 17.02
CA PRO A 357 9.41 -23.11 16.07
C PRO A 357 8.34 -24.03 15.47
N GLY A 358 8.40 -25.33 15.79
CA GLY A 358 7.39 -26.32 15.44
C GLY A 358 6.27 -26.43 16.48
N ARG A 359 6.38 -25.76 17.64
CA ARG A 359 5.36 -25.75 18.68
C ARG A 359 4.60 -24.43 18.67
N VAL A 360 3.28 -24.49 18.53
CA VAL A 360 2.42 -23.30 18.57
C VAL A 360 2.60 -22.58 19.91
N GLY A 361 2.88 -21.29 19.83
CA GLY A 361 2.91 -20.37 20.95
C GLY A 361 2.06 -19.14 20.66
N ALA A 362 1.74 -18.38 21.71
CA ALA A 362 0.91 -17.19 21.64
C ALA A 362 1.67 -15.94 22.10
N ASN A 363 1.29 -14.81 21.52
CA ASN A 363 1.72 -13.48 21.91
C ASN A 363 0.48 -12.59 22.12
N ARG A 364 -0.26 -12.92 23.18
CA ARG A 364 -1.55 -12.33 23.52
C ARG A 364 -1.54 -11.61 24.87
N ASP A 365 -2.23 -10.48 24.91
CA ASP A 365 -2.37 -9.60 26.07
C ASP A 365 -3.85 -9.16 26.27
N VAL A 366 -4.09 -8.22 27.18
CA VAL A 366 -5.44 -7.71 27.50
C VAL A 366 -5.40 -6.19 27.72
N LEU A 367 -6.46 -5.48 27.32
CA LEU A 367 -6.66 -4.09 27.72
C LEU A 367 -6.78 -4.03 29.25
N ASP A 368 -6.00 -3.17 29.89
CA ASP A 368 -5.90 -3.11 31.35
C ASP A 368 -7.06 -2.30 31.96
N PHE A 369 -8.26 -2.89 31.94
CA PHE A 369 -9.47 -2.30 32.51
C PHE A 369 -9.37 -2.09 34.02
N ALA A 370 -8.60 -2.93 34.73
CA ALA A 370 -8.36 -2.75 36.16
C ALA A 370 -7.62 -1.44 36.45
N GLN A 371 -6.55 -1.16 35.70
CA GLN A 371 -5.83 0.12 35.79
C GLN A 371 -6.69 1.30 35.31
N TYR A 372 -7.46 1.12 34.23
CA TYR A 372 -8.38 2.14 33.71
C TYR A 372 -9.42 2.56 34.76
N PHE A 373 -10.13 1.62 35.39
CA PHE A 373 -11.12 1.92 36.42
C PHE A 373 -10.49 2.60 37.64
N ALA A 374 -9.27 2.19 38.02
CA ALA A 374 -8.54 2.81 39.10
C ALA A 374 -8.18 4.28 38.79
N LEU A 375 -7.66 4.56 37.59
CA LEU A 375 -7.37 5.91 37.13
C LEU A 375 -8.65 6.76 37.05
N ARG A 376 -9.71 6.25 36.40
CA ARG A 376 -10.99 6.96 36.26
C ARG A 376 -11.64 7.27 37.60
N GLY A 377 -11.63 6.32 38.53
CA GLY A 377 -12.23 6.48 39.86
C GLY A 377 -11.44 7.39 40.80
N ASN A 378 -10.12 7.51 40.61
CA ASN A 378 -9.23 8.22 41.55
C ASN A 378 -8.57 9.47 40.97
N LEU A 379 -8.87 9.85 39.72
CA LEU A 379 -8.45 11.12 39.12
C LEU A 379 -9.68 11.98 38.77
N SER A 380 -10.49 12.22 39.80
CA SER A 380 -11.71 13.02 39.71
C SER A 380 -11.44 14.52 39.91
N SER A 381 -12.39 15.35 39.51
CA SER A 381 -12.42 16.80 39.74
C SER A 381 -12.43 17.15 41.24
N ASN A 382 -12.93 16.25 42.10
CA ASN A 382 -12.90 16.37 43.56
C ASN A 382 -11.55 15.93 44.13
N GLY A 383 -10.46 16.61 43.74
CA GLY A 383 -9.08 16.23 44.05
C GLY A 383 -8.74 15.94 45.52
N ALA A 384 -9.61 16.27 46.48
CA ALA A 384 -9.45 15.89 47.89
C ALA A 384 -9.85 14.44 48.20
N ALA A 385 -10.69 13.80 47.38
CA ALA A 385 -11.10 12.40 47.51
C ALA A 385 -10.16 11.43 46.77
N ASN A 386 -9.38 11.94 45.83
CA ASN A 386 -8.41 11.18 45.07
C ASN A 386 -7.34 10.55 45.98
N ASP A 387 -6.90 9.34 45.66
CA ASP A 387 -5.88 8.60 46.42
C ASP A 387 -5.03 7.71 45.50
N TRP A 388 -3.73 7.98 45.40
CA TRP A 388 -2.81 7.17 44.58
C TRP A 388 -2.62 5.74 45.10
N ASN A 389 -2.87 5.47 46.39
CA ASN A 389 -2.78 4.10 46.93
C ASN A 389 -3.78 3.14 46.25
N ASN A 390 -4.87 3.68 45.68
CA ASN A 390 -5.86 2.91 44.94
C ASN A 390 -5.48 2.68 43.47
N VAL A 391 -4.39 3.29 42.98
CA VAL A 391 -4.02 3.30 41.56
C VAL A 391 -2.75 2.51 41.30
N VAL A 392 -1.70 2.73 42.10
CA VAL A 392 -0.32 2.28 41.77
C VAL A 392 -0.17 0.76 41.64
N ASN A 393 -1.00 -0.01 42.35
CA ASN A 393 -0.94 -1.49 42.33
C ASN A 393 -2.21 -2.11 41.74
N ALA A 394 -2.98 -1.35 40.95
CA ALA A 394 -4.26 -1.78 40.41
C ALA A 394 -4.14 -2.48 39.05
N GLY A 395 -3.08 -2.26 38.29
CA GLY A 395 -2.93 -2.81 36.94
C GLY A 395 -2.64 -4.31 36.87
N GLN A 396 -2.73 -4.82 35.64
CA GLN A 396 -2.52 -6.23 35.28
C GLN A 396 -1.05 -6.63 35.40
N ASP A 397 -0.13 -5.75 35.03
CA ASP A 397 1.32 -5.95 35.10
C ASP A 397 1.79 -6.31 36.52
N VAL A 398 1.28 -5.64 37.56
CA VAL A 398 1.64 -6.00 38.95
C VAL A 398 1.04 -7.33 39.38
N PHE A 399 -0.08 -7.72 38.77
CA PHE A 399 -0.79 -8.93 39.15
C PHE A 399 -0.15 -10.19 38.57
N ASP A 400 0.55 -10.10 37.43
CA ASP A 400 1.07 -11.27 36.74
C ASP A 400 2.29 -11.90 37.45
N ASP A 401 3.27 -11.08 37.85
CA ASP A 401 4.55 -11.51 38.42
C ASP A 401 4.97 -10.68 39.66
N GLY A 402 4.22 -9.62 40.00
CA GLY A 402 4.48 -8.74 41.14
C GLY A 402 5.38 -7.54 40.81
N LEU A 403 5.81 -7.38 39.57
CA LEU A 403 6.70 -6.31 39.09
C LEU A 403 5.91 -5.26 38.29
N LYS A 404 6.60 -4.20 37.89
CA LYS A 404 6.06 -3.13 37.02
C LYS A 404 6.96 -2.99 35.80
N ASN A 405 7.13 -4.07 35.06
CA ASN A 405 8.10 -4.22 33.97
C ASN A 405 7.43 -4.19 32.58
N GLY A 406 6.10 -4.13 32.52
CA GLY A 406 5.34 -4.14 31.28
C GLY A 406 5.15 -5.52 30.67
N SER A 407 5.25 -6.58 31.48
CA SER A 407 5.15 -7.97 31.04
C SER A 407 3.70 -8.40 30.77
N ALA A 408 2.70 -7.71 31.31
CA ALA A 408 1.29 -7.87 30.92
C ALA A 408 0.49 -6.56 31.03
N GLY A 409 -0.62 -6.50 30.29
CA GLY A 409 -1.54 -5.37 30.25
C GLY A 409 -1.19 -4.36 29.16
N VAL A 410 -2.23 -3.92 28.45
CA VAL A 410 -2.18 -2.77 27.54
C VAL A 410 -2.93 -1.62 28.20
N MET A 411 -2.20 -0.67 28.76
CA MET A 411 -2.80 0.47 29.48
C MET A 411 -3.43 1.48 28.51
N PHE A 412 -4.54 2.07 28.90
CA PHE A 412 -5.23 3.12 28.17
C PHE A 412 -5.95 4.06 29.14
N VAL A 413 -6.17 5.31 28.72
CA VAL A 413 -6.86 6.34 29.54
C VAL A 413 -8.30 6.54 29.09
N ARG A 414 -8.57 6.33 27.80
CA ARG A 414 -9.87 6.46 27.14
C ARG A 414 -9.84 5.69 25.83
N SER A 415 -10.99 5.39 25.27
CA SER A 415 -11.15 4.70 23.99
C SER A 415 -12.40 5.21 23.28
N HIS A 416 -12.70 4.63 22.12
CA HIS A 416 -13.96 4.84 21.42
C HIS A 416 -15.23 4.51 22.25
N ASP A 417 -15.14 3.61 23.24
CA ASP A 417 -16.22 3.27 24.16
C ASP A 417 -16.15 4.01 25.49
N GLU A 418 -14.96 4.47 25.89
CA GLU A 418 -14.72 4.85 27.26
C GLU A 418 -14.28 6.31 27.43
N PHE A 419 -15.01 7.03 28.28
CA PHE A 419 -14.59 8.37 28.70
C PHE A 419 -13.37 8.29 29.62
N GLY A 420 -12.49 9.27 29.54
CA GLY A 420 -11.34 9.38 30.45
C GLY A 420 -11.69 10.02 31.81
N PRO A 421 -10.72 10.06 32.73
CA PRO A 421 -10.82 10.81 33.99
C PRO A 421 -10.90 12.33 33.77
N ASP A 422 -11.30 13.06 34.81
CA ASP A 422 -11.32 14.53 34.82
C ASP A 422 -9.91 15.12 34.71
N MET A 423 -8.89 14.44 35.28
CA MET A 423 -7.47 14.80 35.13
C MET A 423 -6.81 13.93 34.03
N GLY A 424 -7.21 14.18 32.78
CA GLY A 424 -6.83 13.39 31.62
C GLY A 424 -5.32 13.41 31.33
N ASN A 425 -4.66 14.56 31.39
CA ASN A 425 -3.24 14.70 31.13
C ASN A 425 -2.41 14.02 32.21
N VAL A 426 -2.81 14.12 33.48
CA VAL A 426 -2.16 13.37 34.59
C VAL A 426 -2.26 11.87 34.36
N ALA A 427 -3.42 11.38 33.89
CA ALA A 427 -3.59 9.96 33.55
C ALA A 427 -2.73 9.53 32.35
N HIS A 428 -2.60 10.36 31.32
CA HIS A 428 -1.71 10.09 30.18
C HIS A 428 -0.24 10.11 30.61
N ALA A 429 0.17 11.01 31.51
CA ALA A 429 1.51 11.04 32.06
C ALA A 429 1.81 9.77 32.89
N TYR A 430 0.85 9.28 33.70
CA TYR A 430 0.97 7.99 34.36
C TYR A 430 1.18 6.87 33.34
N MET A 431 0.25 6.71 32.39
CA MET A 431 0.24 5.63 31.41
C MET A 431 1.49 5.63 30.51
N LEU A 432 1.81 6.75 29.86
CA LEU A 432 2.86 6.82 28.84
C LEU A 432 4.26 6.67 29.43
N LEU A 433 4.47 7.05 30.69
CA LEU A 433 5.80 7.00 31.31
C LEU A 433 6.05 5.69 32.09
N HIS A 434 5.01 4.89 32.27
CA HIS A 434 5.08 3.55 32.86
C HIS A 434 5.61 2.50 31.86
N PRO A 435 6.29 1.43 32.32
CA PRO A 435 6.62 0.27 31.48
C PRO A 435 5.40 -0.42 30.89
N GLY A 436 5.59 -1.12 29.77
CA GLY A 436 4.54 -1.91 29.10
C GLY A 436 3.86 -1.19 27.94
N ASN A 437 2.88 -1.85 27.32
CA ASN A 437 2.15 -1.31 26.17
C ASN A 437 1.16 -0.22 26.61
N ALA A 438 1.01 0.82 25.77
CA ALA A 438 0.12 1.95 26.04
C ALA A 438 -0.65 2.37 24.79
N VAL A 439 -1.93 2.71 24.94
CA VAL A 439 -2.81 3.17 23.86
C VAL A 439 -3.23 4.63 24.10
N VAL A 440 -2.98 5.48 23.11
CA VAL A 440 -3.59 6.80 22.99
C VAL A 440 -4.75 6.72 22.01
N TYR A 441 -5.89 7.34 22.35
CA TYR A 441 -7.05 7.37 21.48
C TYR A 441 -7.21 8.71 20.75
N PHE A 442 -7.25 8.64 19.42
CA PHE A 442 -7.51 9.74 18.51
C PHE A 442 -8.79 9.49 17.70
N ASN A 443 -9.59 10.54 17.57
CA ASN A 443 -10.80 10.54 16.76
C ASN A 443 -10.66 11.68 15.74
N GLY A 444 -10.57 11.33 14.46
CA GLY A 444 -10.33 12.27 13.35
C GLY A 444 -11.54 13.11 12.97
N LYS A 445 -12.74 12.78 13.46
CA LYS A 445 -13.99 13.54 13.21
C LYS A 445 -14.37 13.69 11.73
N GLU A 446 -13.79 12.91 10.82
CA GLU A 446 -14.05 13.00 9.38
C GLU A 446 -15.51 12.66 9.04
N HIS A 447 -16.14 11.76 9.79
CA HIS A 447 -17.53 11.33 9.59
C HIS A 447 -18.52 12.00 10.55
N GLY A 448 -18.10 13.07 11.24
CA GLY A 448 -18.99 13.94 12.02
C GLY A 448 -18.50 14.27 13.44
N GLU A 449 -18.91 15.44 13.93
CA GLU A 449 -18.66 15.88 15.30
C GLU A 449 -19.81 15.53 16.25
N GLY A 450 -19.50 15.30 17.53
CA GLY A 450 -20.51 15.08 18.58
C GLY A 450 -21.34 13.80 18.43
N ARG A 451 -20.85 12.79 17.71
CA ARG A 451 -21.47 11.46 17.63
C ARG A 451 -21.46 10.77 18.99
N ASP A 452 -22.53 10.04 19.31
CA ASP A 452 -22.60 9.21 20.52
C ASP A 452 -21.57 8.06 20.48
N PHE A 453 -21.29 7.56 19.27
CA PHE A 453 -20.28 6.55 18.99
C PHE A 453 -19.67 6.75 17.59
N PRO A 454 -18.33 6.65 17.44
CA PRO A 454 -17.34 6.49 18.51
C PRO A 454 -17.14 7.78 19.33
N LYS A 455 -16.81 7.65 20.63
CA LYS A 455 -16.64 8.79 21.55
C LYS A 455 -15.47 9.70 21.18
N ASP A 456 -15.40 10.88 21.80
CA ASP A 456 -14.33 11.85 21.57
C ASP A 456 -12.95 11.39 22.09
N GLY A 457 -11.93 11.52 21.23
CA GLY A 457 -10.53 11.23 21.53
C GLY A 457 -9.72 12.45 21.98
N ARG A 458 -8.39 12.34 21.93
CA ARG A 458 -7.44 13.43 22.23
C ARG A 458 -7.12 14.23 20.96
N GLY A 459 -7.57 15.48 20.88
CA GLY A 459 -7.28 16.35 19.72
C GLY A 459 -5.79 16.66 19.50
N ASP A 460 -4.97 16.56 20.55
CA ASP A 460 -3.52 16.78 20.54
C ASP A 460 -2.71 15.49 20.36
N ALA A 461 -3.34 14.36 20.03
CA ALA A 461 -2.64 13.07 19.88
C ALA A 461 -1.62 13.08 18.74
N LEU A 462 -1.88 13.81 17.65
CA LEU A 462 -0.99 14.00 16.50
C LEU A 462 -0.40 15.44 16.45
N GLY A 463 -0.63 16.25 17.48
CA GLY A 463 -0.31 17.68 17.48
C GLY A 463 -1.42 18.54 16.86
N GLY A 464 -1.05 19.69 16.29
CA GLY A 464 -1.97 20.60 15.61
C GLY A 464 -2.52 21.71 16.51
N VAL A 465 -3.74 22.18 16.22
CA VAL A 465 -4.35 23.35 16.87
C VAL A 465 -4.71 23.13 18.34
N PHE A 466 -4.81 21.87 18.78
CA PHE A 466 -5.10 21.52 20.17
C PHE A 466 -3.85 21.39 21.06
N GLY A 467 -2.66 21.65 20.50
CA GLY A 467 -1.39 21.65 21.21
C GLY A 467 -0.63 20.33 21.09
N ASP A 468 0.37 20.15 21.96
CA ASP A 468 1.41 19.14 21.88
C ASP A 468 1.57 18.33 23.17
N THR A 469 0.58 18.39 24.07
CA THR A 469 0.73 17.83 25.42
C THR A 469 0.90 16.31 25.37
N VAL A 470 0.06 15.61 24.61
CA VAL A 470 0.19 14.16 24.43
C VAL A 470 1.40 13.79 23.57
N THR A 471 1.66 14.49 22.46
CA THR A 471 2.83 14.20 21.61
C THR A 471 4.15 14.41 22.36
N ASN A 472 4.24 15.39 23.26
CA ASN A 472 5.42 15.58 24.10
C ASN A 472 5.61 14.38 25.07
N LEU A 473 4.53 13.88 25.70
CA LEU A 473 4.62 12.69 26.55
C LEU A 473 5.03 11.43 25.75
N VAL A 474 4.57 11.30 24.50
CA VAL A 474 5.02 10.24 23.58
C VAL A 474 6.51 10.40 23.27
N GLY A 475 6.98 11.61 22.99
CA GLY A 475 8.39 11.91 22.80
C GLY A 475 9.24 11.56 24.03
N ILE A 476 8.81 11.95 25.23
CA ILE A 476 9.50 11.61 26.50
C ILE A 476 9.52 10.09 26.70
N ARG A 477 8.41 9.39 26.45
CA ARG A 477 8.37 7.92 26.50
C ARG A 477 9.41 7.31 25.57
N ASN A 478 9.49 7.78 24.32
CA ASN A 478 10.40 7.23 23.32
C ASN A 478 11.87 7.52 23.64
N THR A 479 12.18 8.61 24.34
CA THR A 479 13.56 9.05 24.61
C THR A 479 14.05 8.65 26.01
N HIS A 480 13.16 8.62 27.00
CA HIS A 480 13.45 8.41 28.43
C HIS A 480 12.70 7.23 29.08
N GLY A 481 11.73 6.62 28.40
CA GLY A 481 10.91 5.49 28.91
C GLY A 481 11.67 4.17 29.04
N ARG A 482 12.86 4.20 29.65
CA ARG A 482 13.81 3.09 29.78
C ARG A 482 14.38 3.02 31.19
N GLY A 483 14.81 1.83 31.57
CA GLY A 483 15.26 1.54 32.93
C GLY A 483 14.12 0.93 33.74
N ASN A 484 14.49 0.18 34.77
CA ASN A 484 13.55 -0.51 35.63
C ASN A 484 12.65 0.49 36.35
N TYR A 485 11.39 0.13 36.58
CA TYR A 485 10.50 0.92 37.41
C TYR A 485 10.95 0.88 38.88
N ILE A 486 11.00 2.04 39.54
CA ILE A 486 11.22 2.14 40.98
C ILE A 486 10.24 3.13 41.59
N GLU A 487 9.37 2.67 42.50
CA GLU A 487 8.54 3.57 43.31
C GLU A 487 9.43 4.40 44.25
N ARG A 488 9.29 5.73 44.19
CA ARG A 488 10.12 6.65 44.98
C ARG A 488 9.34 7.37 46.06
N TRP A 489 8.06 7.63 45.82
CA TRP A 489 7.19 8.31 46.75
C TRP A 489 5.75 7.89 46.53
N LEU A 490 5.04 7.52 47.59
CA LEU A 490 3.61 7.24 47.54
C LEU A 490 2.93 7.83 48.77
N GLU A 491 2.04 8.77 48.52
CA GLU A 491 1.07 9.31 49.48
C GLU A 491 -0.30 9.29 48.83
N LYS A 492 -1.32 9.67 49.61
CA LYS A 492 -2.66 9.87 49.05
C LYS A 492 -2.64 10.90 47.90
N GLU A 493 -2.00 12.05 48.10
CA GLU A 493 -2.05 13.17 47.17
C GLU A 493 -0.98 13.15 46.07
N ASN A 494 0.20 12.61 46.38
CA ASN A 494 1.39 12.74 45.55
C ASN A 494 2.05 11.37 45.33
N PHE A 495 2.43 11.12 44.08
CA PHE A 495 3.05 9.86 43.67
C PHE A 495 4.24 10.13 42.75
N ALA A 496 5.37 9.50 43.04
CA ALA A 496 6.55 9.57 42.20
C ALA A 496 7.19 8.20 41.99
N PHE A 497 7.64 7.98 40.77
CA PHE A 497 8.42 6.83 40.39
C PHE A 497 9.57 7.25 39.48
N GLU A 498 10.64 6.46 39.51
CA GLU A 498 11.79 6.61 38.65
C GLU A 498 11.76 5.51 37.58
N ARG A 499 12.14 5.89 36.36
CA ARG A 499 12.68 4.95 35.38
C ARG A 499 14.19 4.97 35.57
N GLU A 500 14.70 3.92 36.20
CA GLU A 500 16.03 3.88 36.83
C GLU A 500 17.12 4.44 35.91
N GLY A 501 17.82 5.47 36.38
CA GLY A 501 18.92 6.08 35.65
C GLY A 501 18.51 6.90 34.42
N SER A 502 17.22 7.18 34.21
CA SER A 502 16.70 7.93 33.06
C SER A 502 15.88 9.16 33.46
N MET A 503 14.78 8.97 34.20
CA MET A 503 13.87 10.05 34.57
C MET A 503 13.14 9.80 35.89
N LEU A 504 12.74 10.88 36.56
CA LEU A 504 11.86 10.92 37.72
C LEU A 504 10.52 11.56 37.32
N VAL A 505 9.43 10.82 37.50
CA VAL A 505 8.06 11.26 37.21
C VAL A 505 7.40 11.66 38.52
N LEU A 506 6.77 12.83 38.55
CA LEU A 506 6.02 13.36 39.68
C LEU A 506 4.58 13.59 39.28
N LEU A 507 3.64 13.03 40.04
CA LEU A 507 2.20 13.12 39.77
C LEU A 507 1.46 13.61 41.02
N SER A 508 0.55 14.56 40.84
CA SER A 508 -0.37 15.04 41.86
C SER A 508 -1.80 14.86 41.39
N ASN A 509 -2.62 14.26 42.24
CA ASN A 509 -4.06 14.10 42.00
C ASN A 509 -4.89 15.22 42.65
N ARG A 510 -4.21 16.27 43.15
CA ARG A 510 -4.84 17.44 43.77
C ARG A 510 -5.35 18.41 42.72
N ASN A 511 -6.56 18.92 42.89
CA ASN A 511 -7.16 19.89 41.96
C ASN A 511 -7.10 21.35 42.44
N ASP A 512 -6.63 21.60 43.66
CA ASP A 512 -6.40 22.94 44.17
C ASP A 512 -5.08 23.54 43.66
N GLY A 513 -4.86 24.83 43.89
CA GLY A 513 -3.64 25.52 43.48
C GLY A 513 -2.44 25.29 44.41
N GLY A 514 -1.25 25.53 43.88
CA GLY A 514 0.03 25.47 44.62
C GLY A 514 0.85 24.21 44.32
N PHE A 515 1.74 23.88 45.23
CA PHE A 515 2.64 22.72 45.12
C PHE A 515 2.95 22.11 46.49
N ASP A 516 3.41 20.86 46.48
CA ASP A 516 3.90 20.15 47.67
C ASP A 516 5.40 19.84 47.52
N SER A 517 6.22 20.19 48.51
CA SER A 517 7.68 19.93 48.47
C SER A 517 8.03 18.59 49.11
N ARG A 518 8.91 17.82 48.46
CA ARG A 518 9.47 16.58 49.01
C ARG A 518 10.96 16.45 48.67
N THR A 519 11.66 15.65 49.46
CA THR A 519 13.00 15.15 49.13
C THR A 519 12.84 13.68 48.78
N VAL A 520 13.16 13.32 47.54
CA VAL A 520 12.89 12.00 46.97
C VAL A 520 14.22 11.30 46.66
N ASN A 521 14.35 10.04 47.04
CA ASN A 521 15.53 9.23 46.70
C ASN A 521 15.51 8.88 45.21
N VAL A 522 16.69 8.82 44.59
CA VAL A 522 16.86 8.46 43.17
C VAL A 522 18.04 7.51 42.98
N ASN A 523 18.14 6.82 41.84
CA ASN A 523 19.29 5.99 41.46
C ASN A 523 20.10 6.66 40.34
N LEU A 524 20.31 7.97 40.49
CA LEU A 524 21.15 8.77 39.61
C LEU A 524 22.41 9.22 40.36
N PRO A 525 23.57 9.37 39.67
CA PRO A 525 24.81 9.79 40.33
C PRO A 525 24.71 11.18 40.98
N PHE A 526 25.47 11.41 42.05
CA PHE A 526 25.59 12.72 42.68
C PHE A 526 26.03 13.79 41.66
N GLY A 527 25.43 14.98 41.74
CA GLY A 527 25.75 16.11 40.88
C GLY A 527 25.06 16.09 39.52
N THR A 528 24.36 15.01 39.16
CA THR A 528 23.62 14.90 37.89
C THR A 528 22.55 15.99 37.80
N PRO A 529 22.54 16.82 36.74
CA PRO A 529 21.44 17.75 36.48
C PRO A 529 20.24 17.00 35.90
N LEU A 530 19.03 17.37 36.33
CA LEU A 530 17.78 16.90 35.72
C LEU A 530 16.93 18.10 35.31
N ILE A 531 16.60 18.16 34.03
CA ILE A 531 15.77 19.21 33.45
C ILE A 531 14.31 18.74 33.41
N GLU A 532 13.38 19.66 33.63
CA GLU A 532 11.94 19.39 33.50
C GLU A 532 11.55 19.31 32.03
N LEU A 533 11.11 18.12 31.59
CA LEU A 533 10.93 17.77 30.18
C LEU A 533 9.55 18.14 29.62
N THR A 534 8.53 18.30 30.47
CA THR A 534 7.15 18.53 29.98
C THR A 534 6.90 20.00 29.63
N GLY A 535 7.72 20.91 30.18
CA GLY A 535 7.53 22.35 30.08
C GLY A 535 6.47 22.89 31.06
N ASN A 536 5.83 22.02 31.87
CA ASN A 536 4.82 22.44 32.84
C ASN A 536 5.41 23.30 33.95
N ALA A 537 6.66 23.05 34.38
CA ALA A 537 7.31 23.90 35.37
C ALA A 537 7.43 25.34 34.87
N LYS A 538 7.98 25.51 33.66
CA LYS A 538 8.11 26.81 33.00
C LYS A 538 6.74 27.47 32.80
N ARG A 539 5.79 26.73 32.21
CA ARG A 539 4.44 27.22 31.91
C ARG A 539 3.76 27.76 33.17
N TRP A 540 3.83 27.01 34.28
CA TRP A 540 3.25 27.45 35.53
C TRP A 540 3.98 28.68 36.10
N ASN A 541 5.31 28.66 36.14
CA ASN A 541 6.13 29.78 36.64
C ASN A 541 5.82 31.08 35.88
N ASP A 542 5.73 31.01 34.55
CA ASP A 542 5.36 32.14 33.68
C ASP A 542 3.95 32.65 34.00
N GLN A 543 2.98 31.75 34.20
CA GLN A 543 1.59 32.10 34.52
C GLN A 543 1.45 32.84 35.84
N VAL A 544 2.20 32.44 36.88
CA VAL A 544 2.11 33.04 38.22
C VAL A 544 3.17 34.13 38.46
N GLY A 545 4.14 34.29 37.57
CA GLY A 545 5.21 35.28 37.67
C GLY A 545 6.23 35.00 38.77
N ASN A 546 6.58 33.74 39.02
CA ASN A 546 7.59 33.33 40.01
C ASN A 546 8.55 32.28 39.43
N THR A 547 9.38 31.68 40.29
CA THR A 547 10.31 30.58 39.94
C THR A 547 10.18 29.45 40.95
N ASP A 548 8.96 29.26 41.47
CA ASP A 548 8.74 28.34 42.57
C ASP A 548 8.91 26.89 42.11
N ILE A 549 8.43 26.48 40.94
CA ILE A 549 8.68 25.13 40.44
C ILE A 549 10.03 25.11 39.74
N PRO A 550 11.07 24.41 40.24
CA PRO A 550 12.38 24.43 39.59
C PRO A 550 12.30 23.80 38.20
N GLU A 551 12.79 24.48 37.16
CA GLU A 551 12.93 23.87 35.83
C GLU A 551 14.17 22.97 35.74
N LEU A 552 15.15 23.19 36.63
CA LEU A 552 16.37 22.39 36.75
C LEU A 552 16.55 22.00 38.23
N VAL A 553 16.76 20.72 38.47
CA VAL A 553 17.14 20.18 39.79
C VAL A 553 18.46 19.44 39.68
N GLN A 554 19.19 19.33 40.80
CA GLN A 554 20.45 18.60 40.83
C GLN A 554 20.36 17.47 41.85
N VAL A 555 20.88 16.32 41.47
CA VAL A 555 20.99 15.16 42.37
C VAL A 555 22.03 15.46 43.46
N THR A 556 21.66 15.24 44.71
CA THR A 556 22.48 15.48 45.91
C THR A 556 22.57 14.22 46.76
N ASP A 557 23.40 14.24 47.81
CA ASP A 557 23.49 13.17 48.80
C ASP A 557 23.78 13.77 50.21
N ASP A 558 23.82 12.94 51.26
CA ASP A 558 24.21 13.35 52.62
C ASP A 558 25.72 13.14 52.88
N GLY A 559 26.51 12.92 51.82
CA GLY A 559 27.91 12.57 51.84
C GLY A 559 28.23 11.35 50.97
N PRO A 560 29.52 11.14 50.62
CA PRO A 560 29.93 10.11 49.68
C PRO A 560 29.45 8.71 50.06
N GLY A 561 28.79 8.01 49.12
CA GLY A 561 28.30 6.65 49.30
C GLY A 561 26.95 6.52 50.02
N THR A 562 26.26 7.64 50.27
CA THR A 562 24.88 7.64 50.76
C THR A 562 23.87 7.61 49.60
N GLN A 563 22.61 7.31 49.90
CA GLN A 563 21.53 7.31 48.91
C GLN A 563 21.40 8.71 48.28
N THR A 564 21.45 8.78 46.96
CA THR A 564 21.25 10.03 46.25
C THR A 564 19.78 10.43 46.25
N LYS A 565 19.54 11.74 46.24
CA LYS A 565 18.23 12.36 46.42
C LYS A 565 18.09 13.69 45.71
N VAL A 566 16.86 14.09 45.46
CA VAL A 566 16.51 15.36 44.81
C VAL A 566 15.37 16.05 45.57
N ASN A 567 15.47 17.38 45.67
CA ASN A 567 14.38 18.20 46.22
C ASN A 567 13.46 18.62 45.08
N VAL A 568 12.21 18.22 45.15
CA VAL A 568 11.21 18.42 44.10
C VAL A 568 9.93 19.04 44.65
N ARG A 569 9.13 19.62 43.75
CA ARG A 569 7.83 20.19 44.06
C ARG A 569 6.78 19.54 43.17
N PHE A 570 5.85 18.80 43.78
CA PHE A 570 4.69 18.25 43.09
C PHE A 570 3.75 19.40 42.75
N LEU A 571 3.62 19.70 41.46
CA LEU A 571 2.69 20.70 40.95
C LEU A 571 1.25 20.18 41.10
N ARG A 572 0.34 21.01 41.61
CA ARG A 572 -1.09 20.68 41.70
C ARG A 572 -1.84 21.20 40.47
N ASN A 573 -2.96 20.57 40.12
CA ASN A 573 -3.63 20.80 38.83
C ASN A 573 -4.26 22.21 38.71
N ASN A 574 -4.75 22.80 39.80
CA ASN A 574 -5.45 24.09 39.79
C ASN A 574 -6.58 24.19 38.73
N GLY A 575 -7.30 23.08 38.46
CA GLY A 575 -8.31 23.00 37.41
C GLY A 575 -7.80 23.05 35.96
N GLN A 576 -6.47 22.99 35.74
CA GLN A 576 -5.84 23.04 34.42
C GLN A 576 -5.24 21.71 33.96
N ASP A 577 -5.41 20.63 34.75
CA ASP A 577 -4.92 19.29 34.41
C ASP A 577 -3.40 19.28 34.09
N GLN A 578 -2.61 19.95 34.93
CA GLN A 578 -1.16 20.12 34.80
C GLN A 578 -0.39 19.51 35.98
N GLY A 579 -1.03 18.64 36.76
CA GLY A 579 -0.49 18.08 38.00
C GLY A 579 0.56 17.00 37.77
N TYR A 580 1.45 17.18 36.80
CA TYR A 580 2.54 16.27 36.49
C TYR A 580 3.79 17.04 36.06
N LEU A 581 4.95 16.54 36.47
CA LEU A 581 6.28 17.03 36.08
C LEU A 581 7.18 15.82 35.81
N VAL A 582 8.08 15.95 34.85
CA VAL A 582 9.06 14.89 34.53
C VAL A 582 10.45 15.50 34.54
N TYR A 583 11.27 15.10 35.51
CA TYR A 583 12.67 15.51 35.58
C TYR A 583 13.54 14.40 35.01
N GLY A 584 14.17 14.66 33.85
CA GLY A 584 15.01 13.68 33.17
C GLY A 584 16.40 14.22 32.85
N LEU A 585 17.26 13.31 32.39
CA LEU A 585 18.56 13.68 31.83
C LEU A 585 18.37 14.57 30.60
N ALA A 586 19.25 15.54 30.40
CA ALA A 586 19.23 16.31 29.15
C ALA A 586 19.68 15.45 27.97
N THR A 587 19.04 15.62 26.82
CA THR A 587 19.39 14.96 25.56
C THR A 587 20.19 15.90 24.65
N PRO A 588 20.89 15.38 23.63
CA PRO A 588 21.52 16.21 22.61
C PRO A 588 20.56 17.16 21.92
N GLN A 589 21.04 18.37 21.64
CA GLN A 589 20.27 19.45 21.04
C GLN A 589 20.85 19.82 19.68
N SER A 590 19.98 20.25 18.77
CA SER A 590 20.34 20.84 17.49
C SER A 590 19.42 22.04 17.23
N SER A 591 19.99 23.17 16.79
CA SER A 591 19.21 24.36 16.44
C SER A 591 18.40 24.17 15.18
N ASP A 592 19.00 23.50 14.20
CA ASP A 592 18.46 23.34 12.85
C ASP A 592 17.82 21.96 12.64
N GLY A 593 18.01 21.05 13.60
CA GLY A 593 17.49 19.69 13.53
C GLY A 593 18.24 18.84 12.49
N LEU A 594 17.51 17.97 11.81
CA LEU A 594 18.05 17.21 10.68
C LEU A 594 17.94 18.05 9.41
N GLU A 595 19.08 18.36 8.80
CA GLU A 595 19.18 19.10 7.54
C GLU A 595 19.32 18.15 6.35
N LEU A 596 18.76 18.56 5.21
CA LEU A 596 18.85 17.86 3.93
C LEU A 596 19.46 18.80 2.88
N THR A 597 20.43 18.34 2.11
CA THR A 597 20.89 19.05 0.90
C THR A 597 20.15 18.56 -0.33
N ASN A 598 20.19 19.30 -1.45
CA ASN A 598 19.56 18.91 -2.73
C ASN A 598 18.04 18.63 -2.61
N VAL A 599 17.35 19.43 -1.80
CA VAL A 599 15.89 19.47 -1.79
C VAL A 599 15.45 20.34 -2.96
N ASP A 600 14.71 19.76 -3.90
CA ASP A 600 14.19 20.44 -5.09
C ASP A 600 13.08 21.44 -4.72
N SER A 601 12.12 20.96 -3.93
CA SER A 601 10.96 21.73 -3.47
C SER A 601 10.41 21.15 -2.16
N VAL A 602 9.42 21.82 -1.57
CA VAL A 602 8.74 21.35 -0.37
C VAL A 602 7.24 21.34 -0.64
N LEU A 603 6.58 20.20 -0.41
CA LEU A 603 5.12 20.13 -0.32
C LEU A 603 4.74 20.49 1.11
N PRO A 604 4.25 21.72 1.37
CA PRO A 604 4.05 22.18 2.74
C PRO A 604 2.94 21.38 3.43
N GLY A 605 3.08 21.21 4.74
CA GLY A 605 1.98 20.84 5.62
C GLY A 605 0.98 21.99 5.73
N GLY A 606 -0.26 21.65 6.10
CA GLY A 606 -1.33 22.61 6.34
C GLY A 606 -1.39 23.08 7.78
N THR A 607 -1.99 24.26 7.99
CA THR A 607 -2.43 24.73 9.32
C THR A 607 -3.93 24.49 9.43
N PRO A 608 -4.41 23.59 10.31
CA PRO A 608 -5.82 23.31 10.42
C PRO A 608 -6.59 24.47 11.06
N GLU A 609 -7.86 24.59 10.73
CA GLU A 609 -8.81 25.44 11.46
C GLU A 609 -9.04 24.86 12.87
N PRO A 610 -9.41 25.68 13.88
CA PRO A 610 -9.54 25.25 15.28
C PRO A 610 -10.83 24.45 15.55
N ASN A 611 -11.04 23.37 14.80
CA ASN A 611 -12.14 22.40 14.97
C ASN A 611 -11.63 20.96 14.83
N GLY A 612 -12.44 19.99 15.25
CA GLY A 612 -12.05 18.58 15.31
C GLY A 612 -11.79 18.00 13.93
N PHE A 613 -12.69 18.26 12.98
CA PHE A 613 -12.59 17.79 11.59
C PHE A 613 -11.29 18.26 10.92
N SER A 614 -11.02 19.56 10.88
CA SER A 614 -9.83 20.10 10.20
C SER A 614 -8.55 19.64 10.87
N ASN A 615 -8.50 19.59 12.21
CA ASN A 615 -7.34 19.02 12.92
C ASN A 615 -7.17 17.52 12.65
N GLY A 616 -8.26 16.83 12.35
CA GLY A 616 -8.32 15.41 12.04
C GLY A 616 -7.85 15.04 10.64
N THR A 617 -8.14 15.88 9.65
CA THR A 617 -7.92 15.56 8.23
C THR A 617 -6.74 16.29 7.59
N THR A 618 -6.24 17.38 8.17
CA THR A 618 -5.12 18.14 7.60
C THR A 618 -3.76 17.53 7.98
N ARG A 619 -2.94 17.14 6.99
CA ARG A 619 -1.52 16.83 7.19
C ARG A 619 -0.77 18.06 7.71
N LEU A 620 -0.04 17.91 8.81
CA LEU A 620 0.75 18.98 9.43
C LEU A 620 2.20 19.01 8.95
N THR A 621 2.72 17.86 8.53
CA THR A 621 4.14 17.67 8.22
C THR A 621 4.47 18.06 6.77
N ASP A 622 5.56 18.80 6.61
CA ASP A 622 6.17 19.11 5.30
C ASP A 622 6.80 17.86 4.67
N LEU A 623 6.67 17.73 3.34
CA LEU A 623 7.40 16.71 2.57
C LEU A 623 8.48 17.39 1.75
N HIS A 624 9.74 17.01 1.97
CA HIS A 624 10.88 17.54 1.22
C HIS A 624 11.10 16.73 -0.06
N VAL A 625 10.93 17.35 -1.22
CA VAL A 625 10.99 16.67 -2.53
C VAL A 625 12.45 16.48 -2.96
N ILE A 626 12.80 15.25 -3.33
CA ILE A 626 14.13 14.88 -3.84
C ILE A 626 13.99 14.32 -5.26
N LYS A 627 14.56 15.02 -6.25
CA LYS A 627 14.61 14.57 -7.65
C LYS A 627 15.99 14.12 -8.13
N ASP A 628 17.03 14.57 -7.44
CA ASP A 628 18.42 14.26 -7.79
C ASP A 628 18.80 12.80 -7.46
N GLU A 629 19.87 12.31 -8.07
CA GLU A 629 20.42 10.96 -7.85
C GLU A 629 20.95 10.73 -6.42
N GLN A 630 21.19 11.82 -5.68
CA GLN A 630 21.67 11.76 -4.31
C GLN A 630 21.36 13.03 -3.50
N PHE A 631 21.25 12.86 -2.19
CA PHE A 631 21.16 13.96 -1.22
C PHE A 631 22.03 13.68 0.00
N THR A 632 22.28 14.68 0.84
CA THR A 632 23.07 14.53 2.06
C THR A 632 22.20 14.77 3.28
N LEU A 633 22.23 13.82 4.22
CA LEU A 633 21.76 13.98 5.59
C LEU A 633 22.84 14.69 6.41
N ARG A 634 22.45 15.71 7.16
CA ARG A 634 23.36 16.42 8.06
C ARG A 634 22.69 16.68 9.41
N LEU A 635 23.40 16.34 10.48
CA LEU A 635 23.02 16.67 11.85
C LEU A 635 24.19 17.35 12.57
N ASP A 636 23.95 18.57 13.04
CA ASP A 636 24.85 19.30 13.91
C ASP A 636 24.32 19.27 15.34
N THR A 637 25.08 18.69 16.27
CA THR A 637 24.76 18.73 17.71
C THR A 637 25.49 19.88 18.38
N LEU A 638 24.86 20.49 19.38
CA LEU A 638 25.34 21.70 20.05
C LEU A 638 25.76 21.44 21.50
N PRO A 639 26.65 22.27 22.07
CA PRO A 639 26.98 22.24 23.49
C PRO A 639 25.75 22.56 24.33
N VAL A 640 25.32 21.62 25.18
CA VAL A 640 24.11 21.77 25.98
C VAL A 640 24.36 22.61 27.23
N ASN A 641 23.64 23.73 27.32
CA ASN A 641 23.64 24.66 28.45
C ASN A 641 22.22 24.82 29.00
N LEU A 642 21.92 24.11 30.09
CA LEU A 642 20.60 24.11 30.71
C LEU A 642 20.32 25.47 31.35
N LEU A 643 19.20 26.07 30.94
CA LEU A 643 18.74 27.39 31.36
C LEU A 643 19.79 28.52 31.17
N GLY A 644 20.77 28.31 30.29
CA GLY A 644 21.83 29.28 29.97
C GLY A 644 22.93 29.44 31.03
N PHE A 645 22.93 28.65 32.10
CA PHE A 645 23.94 28.77 33.17
C PHE A 645 24.56 27.45 33.64
N PHE A 646 23.96 26.29 33.33
CA PHE A 646 24.50 25.00 33.72
C PHE A 646 25.00 24.23 32.49
N ARG A 647 26.29 23.94 32.43
CA ARG A 647 26.88 23.16 31.34
C ARG A 647 26.73 21.67 31.60
N ASP A 648 25.99 20.97 30.75
CA ASP A 648 25.84 19.51 30.80
C ASP A 648 26.58 18.87 29.61
N ARG A 649 27.84 18.50 29.82
CA ARG A 649 28.71 18.00 28.74
C ARG A 649 28.24 16.66 28.17
N ASP A 650 27.72 15.77 29.01
CA ASP A 650 27.26 14.46 28.56
C ASP A 650 26.12 14.56 27.53
N ALA A 651 25.39 15.67 27.53
CA ALA A 651 24.32 15.94 26.58
C ALA A 651 24.82 16.53 25.24
N ASP A 652 26.12 16.72 25.00
CA ASP A 652 26.62 17.30 23.73
C ASP A 652 26.45 16.39 22.50
N GLY A 653 26.19 15.11 22.73
CA GLY A 653 26.17 14.08 21.69
C GLY A 653 27.48 13.30 21.66
N ASP A 654 27.49 12.07 22.16
CA ASP A 654 28.66 11.17 22.09
C ASP A 654 28.69 10.30 20.83
N ASN A 655 27.51 10.09 20.24
CA ASN A 655 27.33 9.39 18.99
C ASN A 655 26.01 9.85 18.33
N ALA A 656 25.91 9.67 17.01
CA ALA A 656 24.64 9.71 16.31
C ALA A 656 24.57 8.60 15.27
N LEU A 657 23.35 8.15 15.00
CA LEU A 657 23.00 7.14 13.99
C LEU A 657 21.86 7.68 13.13
N PHE A 658 21.63 7.11 11.96
CA PHE A 658 20.46 7.46 11.17
C PHE A 658 19.69 6.22 10.72
N LYS A 659 18.42 6.39 10.41
CA LYS A 659 17.54 5.35 9.91
C LYS A 659 16.70 5.95 8.81
N ILE A 660 16.70 5.31 7.66
CA ILE A 660 15.72 5.57 6.60
C ILE A 660 14.73 4.41 6.63
N ASP A 661 13.45 4.77 6.61
CA ASP A 661 12.32 3.85 6.67
C ASP A 661 12.41 2.88 7.86
N GLY A 662 11.85 1.67 7.75
CA GLY A 662 11.89 0.62 8.76
C GLY A 662 13.29 0.04 9.00
N GLY A 663 14.26 0.40 8.16
CA GLY A 663 15.65 -0.02 8.17
C GLY A 663 16.11 -0.37 6.75
N LEU A 664 17.00 0.45 6.21
CA LEU A 664 17.57 0.35 4.86
C LEU A 664 19.09 0.51 4.96
N ASP A 665 19.85 -0.33 4.25
CA ASP A 665 21.30 -0.09 4.07
C ASP A 665 21.48 1.15 3.20
N ALA A 666 21.72 2.28 3.86
CA ALA A 666 21.83 3.58 3.24
C ALA A 666 23.20 4.24 3.45
N ASN A 667 24.16 3.51 4.03
CA ASN A 667 25.56 3.92 4.10
C ASN A 667 26.47 3.13 3.13
N GLY A 668 25.93 2.13 2.42
CA GLY A 668 26.59 1.44 1.32
C GLY A 668 27.54 0.33 1.76
N ASN A 669 27.34 -0.24 2.96
CA ASN A 669 28.21 -1.29 3.49
C ASN A 669 27.73 -2.72 3.17
N GLY A 670 26.55 -2.85 2.55
CA GLY A 670 25.97 -4.10 2.04
C GLY A 670 24.92 -4.75 2.94
N GLN A 671 24.64 -4.19 4.12
CA GLN A 671 23.64 -4.68 5.07
C GLN A 671 23.22 -3.58 6.05
N VAL A 672 22.12 -3.80 6.77
CA VAL A 672 21.75 -2.90 7.86
C VAL A 672 22.69 -3.10 9.06
N ASP A 673 23.21 -2.03 9.65
CA ASP A 673 24.21 -2.11 10.72
C ASP A 673 23.67 -2.74 12.01
N PHE A 674 22.44 -2.39 12.38
CA PHE A 674 21.85 -2.75 13.66
C PHE A 674 20.53 -3.51 13.49
N VAL A 675 20.61 -4.84 13.45
CA VAL A 675 19.46 -5.71 13.14
C VAL A 675 18.85 -6.46 14.33
N THR A 676 19.32 -6.24 15.56
CA THR A 676 18.79 -6.96 16.74
C THR A 676 17.38 -6.46 17.14
N PRO A 677 16.31 -7.27 17.02
CA PRO A 677 14.96 -6.84 17.37
C PRO A 677 14.85 -6.41 18.84
N GLY A 678 14.02 -5.41 19.11
CA GLY A 678 13.86 -4.82 20.45
C GLY A 678 15.00 -3.89 20.88
N SER A 679 16.10 -3.83 20.14
CA SER A 679 17.17 -2.85 20.39
C SER A 679 16.70 -1.43 20.11
N VAL A 680 17.18 -0.47 20.90
CA VAL A 680 16.95 0.96 20.69
C VAL A 680 17.63 1.50 19.43
N VAL A 681 18.42 0.70 18.74
CA VAL A 681 19.04 1.05 17.44
C VAL A 681 18.59 0.12 16.32
N TYR A 682 17.51 -0.64 16.50
CA TYR A 682 17.02 -1.56 15.47
C TYR A 682 16.65 -0.82 14.16
N GLY A 683 17.29 -1.23 13.07
CA GLY A 683 17.16 -0.65 11.73
C GLY A 683 17.99 0.62 11.48
N TYR A 684 18.87 1.00 12.41
CA TYR A 684 19.75 2.17 12.22
C TYR A 684 21.06 1.80 11.52
N GLU A 685 21.67 2.82 10.93
CA GLU A 685 22.94 2.88 10.23
C GLU A 685 23.92 3.84 10.92
N GLN A 686 25.21 3.56 10.80
CA GLN A 686 26.30 4.47 11.16
C GLN A 686 26.47 5.57 10.11
N PHE A 687 26.75 6.79 10.56
CA PHE A 687 27.26 7.84 9.68
C PHE A 687 28.70 7.53 9.28
N THR A 688 28.93 7.30 7.98
CA THR A 688 30.25 6.91 7.45
C THR A 688 30.97 8.03 6.70
N THR A 689 30.23 9.02 6.18
CA THR A 689 30.83 10.18 5.48
C THR A 689 31.53 11.12 6.45
N THR A 690 30.79 11.63 7.44
CA THR A 690 31.33 12.47 8.52
C THR A 690 30.78 11.98 9.85
N HIS A 691 31.68 11.73 10.82
CA HIS A 691 31.34 11.31 12.18
C HIS A 691 32.27 12.03 13.17
N GLN A 692 31.77 13.10 13.78
CA GLN A 692 32.51 13.92 14.73
C GLN A 692 31.63 14.17 15.97
N PRO A 693 31.78 13.39 17.05
CA PRO A 693 30.92 13.57 18.20
C PRO A 693 31.24 14.80 19.04
N GLY A 694 30.18 15.49 19.48
CA GLY A 694 30.29 16.72 20.27
C GLY A 694 30.90 16.51 21.66
N PHE A 695 30.59 15.39 22.33
CA PHE A 695 31.12 15.11 23.67
C PHE A 695 32.67 15.10 23.73
N PHE A 696 33.31 14.57 22.69
CA PHE A 696 34.77 14.48 22.59
C PHE A 696 35.41 15.76 22.03
N ASP A 697 34.62 16.66 21.47
CA ASP A 697 35.09 17.96 21.00
C ASP A 697 35.29 18.95 22.18
N ALA A 698 36.22 19.88 22.03
CA ALA A 698 36.53 20.85 23.07
C ALA A 698 35.44 21.92 23.22
N ASP A 699 34.79 22.29 22.13
CA ASP A 699 33.74 23.30 22.09
C ASP A 699 32.35 22.66 22.26
N GLY A 700 32.25 21.32 22.23
CA GLY A 700 31.03 20.55 22.43
C GLY A 700 30.14 20.43 21.20
N ASN A 701 30.62 20.86 20.03
CA ASN A 701 29.87 20.78 18.77
C ASN A 701 30.11 19.43 18.09
N GLY A 702 29.06 18.74 17.71
CA GLY A 702 29.12 17.51 16.91
C GLY A 702 28.68 17.74 15.46
N ARG A 703 29.21 16.92 14.54
CA ARG A 703 28.88 16.90 13.12
C ARG A 703 28.72 15.47 12.63
N TYR A 704 27.58 15.19 12.00
CA TYR A 704 27.30 13.91 11.37
C TYR A 704 26.76 14.14 9.96
N GLU A 705 27.34 13.47 8.96
CA GLU A 705 26.87 13.54 7.58
C GLU A 705 26.89 12.17 6.92
N GLN A 706 25.88 11.94 6.08
CA GLN A 706 25.82 10.77 5.22
C GLN A 706 25.26 11.18 3.86
N VAL A 707 25.95 10.77 2.79
CA VAL A 707 25.43 10.87 1.42
C VAL A 707 24.55 9.65 1.17
N ILE A 708 23.33 9.89 0.68
CA ILE A 708 22.32 8.88 0.38
C ILE A 708 22.12 8.83 -1.13
N GLN A 709 22.19 7.63 -1.70
CA GLN A 709 21.84 7.40 -3.10
C GLN A 709 20.34 7.14 -3.20
N THR A 710 19.65 7.82 -4.12
CA THR A 710 18.19 7.74 -4.25
C THR A 710 17.71 6.59 -5.10
N ASP A 711 18.60 5.82 -5.74
CA ASP A 711 18.28 4.57 -6.45
C ASP A 711 17.96 3.41 -5.49
N LEU A 712 18.27 3.57 -4.21
CA LEU A 712 17.89 2.67 -3.13
C LEU A 712 16.46 2.93 -2.61
N LEU A 713 15.83 4.03 -3.04
CA LEU A 713 14.51 4.46 -2.58
C LEU A 713 13.51 4.30 -3.72
N ALA A 714 12.29 3.86 -3.37
CA ALA A 714 11.19 3.85 -4.31
C ALA A 714 10.65 5.28 -4.50
N GLU A 715 9.78 5.46 -5.49
CA GLU A 715 9.01 6.70 -5.62
C GLU A 715 8.08 6.90 -4.39
N GLY A 716 7.82 8.17 -4.08
CA GLY A 716 6.88 8.59 -3.04
C GLY A 716 7.51 8.85 -1.67
N VAL A 717 6.71 8.67 -0.60
CA VAL A 717 7.05 9.13 0.77
C VAL A 717 8.05 8.20 1.45
N HIS A 718 9.08 8.78 2.08
CA HIS A 718 10.07 8.09 2.91
C HIS A 718 10.32 8.82 4.24
N PHE A 719 10.73 8.07 5.27
CA PHE A 719 10.83 8.57 6.63
C PHE A 719 12.28 8.50 7.13
N ILE A 720 12.79 9.58 7.70
CA ILE A 720 14.19 9.66 8.13
C ILE A 720 14.26 10.06 9.60
N THR A 721 14.98 9.27 10.39
CA THR A 721 15.32 9.60 11.77
C THR A 721 16.84 9.64 11.94
N ALA A 722 17.39 10.77 12.34
CA ALA A 722 18.73 10.84 12.93
C ALA A 722 18.60 10.85 14.45
N ARG A 723 19.29 9.94 15.12
CA ARG A 723 19.25 9.75 16.57
C ARG A 723 20.60 10.11 17.18
N ALA A 724 20.65 11.12 18.04
CA ALA A 724 21.86 11.51 18.76
C ALA A 724 21.78 11.11 20.23
N PHE A 725 22.82 10.47 20.74
CA PHE A 725 22.86 9.88 22.07
C PHE A 725 23.54 10.79 23.08
N ARG A 726 23.00 10.81 24.30
CA ARG A 726 23.71 11.33 25.47
C ARG A 726 24.83 10.34 25.82
N HIS A 727 25.99 10.87 26.23
CA HIS A 727 27.07 10.09 26.81
C HIS A 727 26.65 9.34 28.09
N ARG A 728 27.02 8.06 28.22
CA ARG A 728 26.67 7.18 29.37
C ARG A 728 27.85 6.34 29.86
N ASP A 729 28.71 6.90 30.72
CA ASP A 729 29.73 6.12 31.44
C ASP A 729 29.23 5.53 32.78
N ASP A 730 28.04 5.93 33.21
CA ASP A 730 27.40 5.47 34.45
C ASP A 730 26.66 4.13 34.31
N GLY A 731 26.60 3.59 33.08
CA GLY A 731 26.00 2.29 32.78
C GLY A 731 24.47 2.27 32.81
N GLY A 732 23.80 3.41 32.88
CA GLY A 732 22.34 3.46 32.79
C GLY A 732 21.83 3.37 31.33
N PRO A 733 20.50 3.37 31.13
CA PRO A 733 19.91 3.16 29.81
C PRO A 733 20.28 4.27 28.83
N ALA A 734 20.14 3.97 27.53
CA ALA A 734 20.29 4.96 26.48
C ALA A 734 19.24 6.07 26.60
N VAL A 735 19.70 7.32 26.53
CA VAL A 735 18.88 8.53 26.46
C VAL A 735 19.35 9.33 25.24
N PHE A 736 18.43 9.80 24.41
CA PHE A 736 18.75 10.35 23.10
C PHE A 736 17.69 11.36 22.63
N SER A 737 18.03 12.10 21.57
CA SER A 737 17.08 12.88 20.78
C SER A 737 16.90 12.26 19.41
N ASP A 738 15.66 12.25 18.91
CA ASP A 738 15.34 11.95 17.53
C ASP A 738 15.09 13.24 16.75
N PHE A 739 15.79 13.40 15.64
CA PHE A 739 15.61 14.46 14.66
C PHE A 739 15.05 13.84 13.39
N LYS A 740 13.82 14.21 13.05
CA LYS A 740 13.03 13.53 12.02
C LYS A 740 12.79 14.42 10.82
N LYS A 741 12.79 13.81 9.63
CA LYS A 741 12.37 14.42 8.37
C LYS A 741 11.56 13.42 7.56
N VAL A 742 10.66 13.95 6.75
CA VAL A 742 9.91 13.17 5.76
C VAL A 742 10.25 13.72 4.39
N ILE A 743 10.59 12.84 3.46
CA ILE A 743 10.92 13.19 2.09
C ILE A 743 9.90 12.58 1.12
N TYR A 744 9.79 13.17 -0.06
CA TYR A 744 9.09 12.59 -1.20
C TYR A 744 10.11 12.42 -2.33
N VAL A 745 10.40 11.18 -2.71
CA VAL A 745 11.28 10.88 -3.84
C VAL A 745 10.45 10.93 -5.12
N ASP A 746 10.91 11.72 -6.09
CA ASP A 746 10.29 11.97 -7.40
C ASP A 746 11.37 11.98 -8.49
N ARG A 747 11.73 10.80 -9.00
CA ARG A 747 12.78 10.62 -10.02
C ARG A 747 12.25 10.11 -11.34
N LEU A 748 11.09 9.47 -11.32
CA LEU A 748 10.49 8.79 -12.45
C LEU A 748 9.14 9.43 -12.77
N PRO A 749 8.76 9.52 -14.07
CA PRO A 749 7.41 9.93 -14.43
C PRO A 749 6.36 8.96 -13.85
N PRO A 750 5.17 9.45 -13.46
CA PRO A 750 4.12 8.59 -12.93
C PRO A 750 3.64 7.58 -13.98
N ILE A 751 3.28 6.37 -13.54
CA ILE A 751 2.89 5.27 -14.43
C ILE A 751 1.43 4.89 -14.20
N SER A 752 0.66 4.98 -15.28
CA SER A 752 -0.74 4.58 -15.36
C SER A 752 -0.95 3.29 -16.16
N ALA A 753 -2.07 2.62 -15.90
CA ALA A 753 -2.57 1.49 -16.67
C ALA A 753 -4.09 1.52 -16.77
N ILE A 754 -4.66 0.92 -17.83
CA ILE A 754 -6.10 0.68 -17.90
C ILE A 754 -6.45 -0.40 -16.86
N GLY A 755 -7.24 -0.03 -15.85
CA GLY A 755 -7.65 -0.92 -14.78
C GLY A 755 -8.94 -1.66 -15.12
N GLU A 756 -9.99 -0.92 -15.44
CA GLU A 756 -11.32 -1.47 -15.74
C GLU A 756 -12.03 -0.59 -16.78
N VAL A 757 -12.73 -1.20 -17.72
CA VAL A 757 -13.70 -0.51 -18.59
C VAL A 757 -15.06 -1.12 -18.35
N ARG A 758 -16.00 -0.28 -17.89
CA ARG A 758 -17.32 -0.72 -17.47
C ARG A 758 -18.38 -0.04 -18.33
N GLN A 759 -19.15 -0.84 -19.06
CA GLN A 759 -20.34 -0.34 -19.76
C GLN A 759 -21.37 0.17 -18.75
N VAL A 760 -21.86 1.37 -19.00
CA VAL A 760 -22.88 2.04 -18.20
C VAL A 760 -24.13 2.11 -19.07
N ASN A 761 -25.31 1.80 -18.53
CA ASN A 761 -26.57 1.75 -19.29
C ASN A 761 -26.60 0.65 -20.38
N ASP A 762 -27.63 0.71 -21.23
CA ASP A 762 -27.83 -0.22 -22.34
C ASP A 762 -26.74 -0.04 -23.41
N PRO A 763 -26.18 -1.13 -23.98
CA PRO A 763 -25.14 -1.10 -25.01
C PRO A 763 -25.38 -0.15 -26.17
N ILE A 764 -26.65 0.04 -26.56
CA ILE A 764 -27.04 0.90 -27.67
C ILE A 764 -26.54 2.35 -27.50
N PHE A 765 -26.33 2.81 -26.27
CA PHE A 765 -25.85 4.16 -25.99
C PHE A 765 -24.34 4.31 -26.07
N GLY A 766 -23.57 3.22 -26.01
CA GLY A 766 -22.10 3.26 -25.99
C GLY A 766 -21.53 3.98 -24.76
N ASP A 767 -22.27 4.08 -23.67
CA ASP A 767 -21.86 4.78 -22.46
C ASP A 767 -20.89 3.90 -21.64
N HIS A 768 -19.73 4.43 -21.26
CA HIS A 768 -18.69 3.67 -20.55
C HIS A 768 -18.00 4.52 -19.47
N ASP A 769 -17.72 3.89 -18.33
CA ASP A 769 -16.75 4.34 -17.34
C ASP A 769 -15.39 3.69 -17.64
N PHE A 770 -14.36 4.51 -17.79
CA PHE A 770 -12.97 4.07 -17.90
C PHE A 770 -12.26 4.35 -16.59
N LEU A 771 -11.71 3.31 -15.99
CA LEU A 771 -10.97 3.38 -14.74
C LEU A 771 -9.50 3.17 -15.04
N ILE A 772 -8.71 4.16 -14.65
CA ILE A 772 -7.27 4.21 -14.85
C ILE A 772 -6.60 4.09 -13.48
N ASP A 773 -5.66 3.16 -13.38
CA ASP A 773 -4.89 2.90 -12.17
C ASP A 773 -3.54 3.63 -12.23
N SER A 774 -3.14 4.28 -11.13
CA SER A 774 -1.75 4.67 -10.85
C SER A 774 -1.04 3.47 -10.24
N THR A 775 -0.18 2.85 -11.02
CA THR A 775 0.47 1.58 -10.65
C THR A 775 1.59 1.75 -9.62
N ASP A 776 2.08 2.97 -9.46
CA ASP A 776 3.10 3.40 -8.50
C ASP A 776 2.55 4.19 -7.30
N PHE A 777 1.24 4.47 -7.28
CA PHE A 777 0.54 5.23 -6.23
C PHE A 777 1.03 6.68 -6.05
N THR A 778 1.70 7.27 -7.04
CA THR A 778 2.21 8.65 -6.96
C THR A 778 1.29 9.69 -7.58
N ALA A 779 0.29 9.26 -8.36
CA ALA A 779 -0.60 10.17 -9.05
C ALA A 779 -1.53 10.91 -8.08
N ASP A 780 -1.64 12.24 -8.23
CA ASP A 780 -2.64 13.06 -7.54
C ASP A 780 -3.83 13.41 -8.43
N SER A 781 -3.62 13.44 -9.74
CA SER A 781 -4.63 13.79 -10.73
C SER A 781 -4.36 13.11 -12.08
N MET A 782 -5.44 12.87 -12.83
CA MET A 782 -5.39 12.29 -14.16
C MET A 782 -6.36 12.97 -15.12
N HIS A 783 -5.96 13.03 -16.38
CA HIS A 783 -6.77 13.50 -17.48
C HIS A 783 -6.80 12.42 -18.55
N VAL A 784 -8.00 12.01 -18.95
CA VAL A 784 -8.21 10.91 -19.89
C VAL A 784 -8.90 11.48 -21.12
N PHE A 785 -8.33 11.18 -22.28
CA PHE A 785 -8.85 11.54 -23.59
C PHE A 785 -9.14 10.27 -24.38
N LEU A 786 -10.29 10.26 -25.04
CA LEU A 786 -10.72 9.14 -25.86
C LEU A 786 -10.46 9.48 -27.34
N ASN A 787 -9.86 8.53 -28.06
CA ASN A 787 -9.72 8.55 -29.51
C ASN A 787 -8.99 9.79 -30.05
N LEU A 788 -7.96 10.26 -29.34
CA LEU A 788 -7.07 11.28 -29.89
C LEU A 788 -6.27 10.70 -31.07
N PRO A 789 -6.23 11.41 -32.20
CA PRO A 789 -5.39 11.02 -33.33
C PRO A 789 -3.90 11.01 -32.95
N GLU A 790 -3.12 10.11 -33.55
CA GLU A 790 -1.69 9.97 -33.30
C GLU A 790 -0.89 11.23 -33.66
N ALA A 791 -1.38 12.03 -34.63
CA ALA A 791 -0.73 13.29 -35.00
C ALA A 791 -0.81 14.39 -33.92
N VAL A 792 -1.61 14.21 -32.86
CA VAL A 792 -1.63 15.14 -31.72
C VAL A 792 -0.41 14.89 -30.84
N ASP A 793 0.55 15.82 -30.88
CA ASP A 793 1.79 15.69 -30.11
C ASP A 793 1.55 15.76 -28.59
N GLU A 794 2.46 15.15 -27.82
CA GLU A 794 2.37 15.06 -26.36
C GLU A 794 2.26 16.42 -25.67
N GLN A 795 2.92 17.46 -26.18
CA GLN A 795 2.86 18.80 -25.58
C GLN A 795 1.47 19.41 -25.73
N THR A 796 0.84 19.22 -26.90
CA THR A 796 -0.54 19.63 -27.13
C THR A 796 -1.50 18.90 -26.19
N VAL A 797 -1.32 17.59 -25.98
CA VAL A 797 -2.12 16.80 -25.03
C VAL A 797 -1.93 17.32 -23.59
N LEU A 798 -0.69 17.61 -23.20
CA LEU A 798 -0.37 18.16 -21.89
C LEU A 798 -1.02 19.55 -21.69
N ASP A 799 -0.96 20.43 -22.69
CA ASP A 799 -1.61 21.74 -22.65
C ASP A 799 -3.14 21.62 -22.52
N MET A 800 -3.76 20.62 -23.17
CA MET A 800 -5.18 20.32 -23.01
C MET A 800 -5.51 19.90 -21.58
N ALA A 801 -4.68 19.03 -20.97
CA ALA A 801 -4.84 18.60 -19.58
C ALA A 801 -4.69 19.77 -18.60
N LEU A 802 -3.66 20.59 -18.77
CA LEU A 802 -3.44 21.81 -17.96
C LEU A 802 -4.58 22.83 -18.11
N ALA A 803 -5.31 22.82 -19.22
CA ALA A 803 -6.54 23.59 -19.42
C ALA A 803 -7.79 22.97 -18.77
N GLY A 804 -7.66 21.84 -18.07
CA GLY A 804 -8.74 21.13 -17.38
C GLY A 804 -9.51 20.12 -18.25
N GLN A 805 -9.12 19.91 -19.51
CA GLN A 805 -9.81 18.99 -20.40
C GLN A 805 -9.50 17.54 -20.03
N GLY A 806 -10.45 16.62 -20.21
CA GLY A 806 -10.22 15.20 -19.90
C GLY A 806 -10.17 14.86 -18.41
N ALA A 807 -10.30 15.82 -17.48
CA ALA A 807 -10.18 15.58 -16.04
C ALA A 807 -11.01 14.37 -15.57
N ALA A 808 -10.34 13.46 -14.85
CA ALA A 808 -10.91 12.26 -14.27
C ALA A 808 -11.16 12.45 -12.76
N GLU A 809 -12.16 11.74 -12.25
CA GLU A 809 -12.51 11.74 -10.84
C GLU A 809 -11.64 10.72 -10.10
N ARG A 810 -10.91 11.11 -9.05
CA ARG A 810 -10.25 10.15 -8.16
C ARG A 810 -11.32 9.40 -7.37
N VAL A 811 -11.43 8.09 -7.61
CA VAL A 811 -12.44 7.21 -6.95
C VAL A 811 -11.81 6.31 -5.90
N ASP A 812 -10.49 6.10 -5.94
CA ASP A 812 -9.72 5.38 -4.92
C ASP A 812 -8.30 5.95 -4.81
N VAL A 813 -7.52 5.52 -3.81
CA VAL A 813 -6.16 6.00 -3.55
C VAL A 813 -5.22 5.90 -4.76
N ALA A 814 -5.49 4.97 -5.67
CA ALA A 814 -4.72 4.77 -6.90
C ALA A 814 -5.59 4.66 -8.16
N ARG A 815 -6.88 5.05 -8.10
CA ARG A 815 -7.81 4.82 -9.21
C ARG A 815 -8.59 6.07 -9.57
N PHE A 816 -8.66 6.35 -10.87
CA PHE A 816 -9.31 7.51 -11.45
C PHE A 816 -10.33 7.07 -12.49
N LYS A 817 -11.51 7.68 -12.47
CA LYS A 817 -12.63 7.32 -13.34
C LYS A 817 -12.95 8.46 -14.31
N LYS A 818 -13.11 8.12 -15.59
CA LYS A 818 -13.63 9.02 -16.62
C LYS A 818 -14.81 8.38 -17.34
N PHE A 819 -15.94 9.07 -17.34
CA PHE A 819 -17.10 8.71 -18.14
C PHE A 819 -16.98 9.26 -19.57
N PHE A 820 -17.26 8.42 -20.56
CA PHE A 820 -17.52 8.83 -21.95
C PHE A 820 -18.84 8.25 -22.43
N GLY A 821 -19.68 9.10 -23.03
CA GLY A 821 -20.93 8.69 -23.65
C GLY A 821 -20.81 8.53 -25.16
N GLY A 822 -21.59 7.62 -25.76
CA GLY A 822 -21.59 7.44 -27.21
C GLY A 822 -20.29 6.87 -27.77
N VAL A 823 -19.54 6.08 -26.99
CA VAL A 823 -18.30 5.44 -27.42
C VAL A 823 -18.63 4.43 -28.53
N GLY A 824 -17.96 4.56 -29.67
CA GLY A 824 -18.11 3.66 -30.81
C GLY A 824 -17.55 2.26 -30.52
N GLU A 825 -18.24 1.23 -31.01
CA GLU A 825 -17.69 -0.13 -31.00
C GLU A 825 -16.53 -0.24 -31.99
N GLY A 826 -15.38 -0.73 -31.51
CA GLY A 826 -14.13 -0.81 -32.28
C GLY A 826 -12.91 -0.75 -31.36
N ASN A 827 -11.72 -0.68 -31.96
CA ASN A 827 -10.44 -0.55 -31.27
C ASN A 827 -10.23 0.90 -30.81
N ASN A 828 -10.65 1.20 -29.58
CA ASN A 828 -10.53 2.54 -29.02
C ASN A 828 -9.11 2.82 -28.52
N VAL A 829 -8.77 4.11 -28.48
CA VAL A 829 -7.51 4.62 -27.95
C VAL A 829 -7.79 5.49 -26.74
N LEU A 830 -7.04 5.28 -25.66
CA LEU A 830 -7.03 6.17 -24.51
C LEU A 830 -5.67 6.87 -24.41
N THR A 831 -5.69 8.20 -24.37
CA THR A 831 -4.51 8.98 -24.00
C THR A 831 -4.71 9.51 -22.59
N VAL A 832 -3.83 9.13 -21.68
CA VAL A 832 -3.86 9.49 -20.26
C VAL A 832 -2.70 10.42 -19.97
N VAL A 833 -3.00 11.57 -19.37
CA VAL A 833 -2.01 12.44 -18.73
C VAL A 833 -2.13 12.24 -17.22
N THR A 834 -1.04 11.79 -16.60
CA THR A 834 -0.96 11.59 -15.16
C THR A 834 -0.04 12.63 -14.55
N PHE A 835 -0.44 13.22 -13.43
CA PHE A 835 0.37 14.17 -12.67
C PHE A 835 0.66 13.64 -11.27
N GLU A 836 1.83 14.00 -10.76
CA GLU A 836 2.22 13.86 -9.37
C GLU A 836 2.05 15.19 -8.61
N PRO A 837 1.94 15.17 -7.26
CA PRO A 837 1.87 16.37 -6.43
C PRO A 837 3.01 17.38 -6.63
N THR A 838 4.15 16.90 -7.13
CA THR A 838 5.37 17.65 -7.40
C THR A 838 5.37 18.34 -8.77
N GLY A 839 4.37 18.08 -9.61
CA GLY A 839 4.25 18.57 -10.97
C GLY A 839 4.95 17.72 -12.04
N THR A 840 5.61 16.62 -11.66
CA THR A 840 6.06 15.61 -12.65
C THR A 840 4.83 15.03 -13.36
N SER A 841 4.92 14.80 -14.66
CA SER A 841 3.82 14.29 -15.45
C SER A 841 4.27 13.28 -16.49
N ASN A 842 3.33 12.46 -16.95
CA ASN A 842 3.54 11.48 -17.99
C ASN A 842 2.33 11.45 -18.94
N VAL A 843 2.57 11.27 -20.24
CA VAL A 843 1.53 11.07 -21.26
C VAL A 843 1.66 9.65 -21.77
N GLN A 844 0.63 8.83 -21.57
CA GLN A 844 0.59 7.44 -22.02
C GLN A 844 -0.57 7.22 -22.97
N ARG A 845 -0.30 6.55 -24.09
CA ARG A 845 -1.29 6.16 -25.09
C ARG A 845 -1.53 4.65 -25.02
N PHE A 846 -2.77 4.25 -24.79
CA PHE A 846 -3.22 2.87 -24.73
C PHE A 846 -4.07 2.58 -25.96
N THR A 847 -3.56 1.77 -26.89
CA THR A 847 -4.22 1.44 -28.15
C THR A 847 -4.93 0.08 -28.07
N GLY A 848 -5.70 -0.27 -29.11
CA GLY A 848 -6.32 -1.60 -29.23
C GLY A 848 -7.36 -1.94 -28.17
N GLN A 849 -8.00 -0.94 -27.55
CA GLN A 849 -9.03 -1.17 -26.54
C GLN A 849 -10.35 -1.52 -27.22
N TYR A 850 -10.52 -2.79 -27.61
CA TYR A 850 -11.76 -3.25 -28.24
C TYR A 850 -12.91 -3.28 -27.24
N LEU A 851 -13.99 -2.54 -27.53
CA LEU A 851 -15.15 -2.40 -26.62
C LEU A 851 -16.41 -3.04 -27.21
N PRO A 852 -16.65 -4.35 -26.99
CA PRO A 852 -17.83 -5.02 -27.50
C PRO A 852 -19.10 -4.44 -26.88
N GLY A 853 -20.11 -4.12 -27.69
CA GLY A 853 -21.33 -3.43 -27.21
C GLY A 853 -21.18 -1.91 -27.08
N GLY A 854 -20.14 -1.32 -27.68
CA GLY A 854 -20.16 0.09 -28.02
C GLY A 854 -21.29 0.43 -29.00
N ARG A 855 -21.41 1.72 -29.36
CA ARG A 855 -22.37 2.15 -30.36
C ARG A 855 -21.92 1.67 -31.75
N GLY A 856 -22.83 1.08 -32.52
CA GLY A 856 -22.58 0.63 -33.90
C GLY A 856 -22.53 -0.89 -34.02
N ALA A 857 -22.04 -1.38 -35.15
CA ALA A 857 -21.88 -2.81 -35.45
C ALA A 857 -20.45 -3.33 -35.25
N GLY A 858 -19.53 -2.48 -34.80
CA GLY A 858 -18.10 -2.78 -34.62
C GLY A 858 -17.23 -2.36 -35.79
N LEU A 859 -16.11 -3.05 -35.99
CA LEU A 859 -15.15 -2.73 -37.07
C LEU A 859 -15.85 -2.65 -38.43
N GLY A 860 -15.50 -1.63 -39.21
CA GLY A 860 -16.08 -1.33 -40.53
C GLY A 860 -17.44 -0.59 -40.53
N ASP A 861 -18.03 -0.28 -39.37
CA ASP A 861 -19.19 0.64 -39.24
C ASP A 861 -18.71 1.97 -38.64
N LEU A 862 -18.26 2.88 -39.49
CA LEU A 862 -17.54 4.08 -39.08
C LEU A 862 -18.47 5.23 -38.69
N ASN A 863 -19.73 5.19 -39.11
CA ASN A 863 -20.74 6.18 -38.71
C ASN A 863 -21.57 5.72 -37.47
N PHE A 864 -21.37 4.48 -37.01
CA PHE A 864 -22.01 3.85 -35.87
C PHE A 864 -23.54 3.84 -35.97
N ASP A 865 -24.07 3.58 -37.17
CA ASP A 865 -25.50 3.45 -37.45
C ASP A 865 -26.02 2.00 -37.36
N GLY A 866 -25.11 1.04 -37.18
CA GLY A 866 -25.38 -0.38 -37.06
C GLY A 866 -25.37 -1.14 -38.39
N SER A 867 -24.98 -0.51 -39.50
CA SER A 867 -24.99 -1.11 -40.85
C SER A 867 -23.75 -0.76 -41.67
N ARG A 868 -22.91 -1.75 -41.95
CA ARG A 868 -21.75 -1.62 -42.85
C ARG A 868 -22.17 -1.41 -44.30
N ASN A 869 -22.12 -0.17 -44.77
CA ASN A 869 -22.60 0.24 -46.08
C ASN A 869 -21.59 1.15 -46.81
N VAL A 870 -21.99 1.68 -47.97
CA VAL A 870 -21.12 2.51 -48.82
C VAL A 870 -20.60 3.73 -48.06
N GLU A 871 -21.39 4.31 -47.14
CA GLU A 871 -21.03 5.50 -46.36
C GLU A 871 -19.90 5.25 -45.34
N ASP A 872 -19.67 4.00 -44.94
CA ASP A 872 -18.56 3.61 -44.05
C ASP A 872 -17.23 3.50 -44.79
N VAL A 873 -17.28 3.28 -46.10
CA VAL A 873 -16.09 3.18 -46.94
C VAL A 873 -15.79 4.53 -47.59
N ALA A 874 -16.77 5.07 -48.32
CA ALA A 874 -16.68 6.33 -49.03
C ALA A 874 -17.48 7.44 -48.36
N GLY A 875 -16.85 8.59 -48.16
CA GLY A 875 -17.54 9.78 -47.68
C GLY A 875 -16.56 10.85 -47.26
N THR A 876 -16.77 12.10 -47.69
CA THR A 876 -15.84 13.22 -47.46
C THR A 876 -15.86 13.77 -46.03
N GLY A 877 -16.17 12.95 -45.02
CA GLY A 877 -16.25 13.42 -43.64
C GLY A 877 -16.22 12.35 -42.53
N PHE A 878 -16.52 11.08 -42.81
CA PHE A 878 -16.54 10.03 -41.76
C PHE A 878 -16.27 8.59 -42.26
N GLY A 879 -16.27 8.32 -43.57
CA GLY A 879 -15.91 7.01 -44.10
C GLY A 879 -14.40 6.74 -44.01
N PHE A 880 -14.01 5.48 -44.22
CA PHE A 880 -12.65 4.99 -44.00
C PHE A 880 -11.63 5.79 -44.82
N GLU A 881 -11.97 6.08 -46.07
CA GLU A 881 -11.16 6.89 -46.96
C GLU A 881 -10.81 8.27 -46.34
N ALA A 882 -11.77 8.93 -45.70
CA ALA A 882 -11.51 10.24 -45.10
C ALA A 882 -10.59 10.15 -43.87
N VAL A 883 -10.68 9.07 -43.10
CA VAL A 883 -9.82 8.85 -41.93
C VAL A 883 -8.40 8.51 -42.39
N LEU A 884 -8.24 7.58 -43.34
CA LEU A 884 -6.95 7.21 -43.94
C LEU A 884 -6.24 8.43 -44.57
N TYR A 885 -6.94 9.21 -45.40
CA TYR A 885 -6.35 10.39 -46.05
C TYR A 885 -6.10 11.57 -45.11
N SER A 886 -6.60 11.50 -43.86
CA SER A 886 -6.28 12.50 -42.85
C SER A 886 -4.82 12.44 -42.39
N GLN A 887 -4.09 11.35 -42.68
CA GLN A 887 -2.70 11.13 -42.25
C GLN A 887 -2.59 11.26 -40.72
N ASP A 888 -3.33 10.41 -40.01
CA ASP A 888 -3.39 10.36 -38.54
C ASP A 888 -3.83 11.66 -37.85
N THR A 889 -4.38 12.65 -38.59
CA THR A 889 -4.98 13.86 -37.99
C THR A 889 -6.46 13.67 -37.59
N ALA A 890 -7.07 12.57 -38.02
CA ALA A 890 -8.34 12.06 -37.54
C ALA A 890 -8.18 10.59 -37.13
N PHE A 891 -9.00 10.14 -36.18
CA PHE A 891 -9.01 8.75 -35.72
C PHE A 891 -10.45 8.26 -35.55
N ASN A 892 -10.70 7.01 -35.93
CA ASN A 892 -11.98 6.34 -35.74
C ASN A 892 -11.73 4.90 -35.28
N PRO A 893 -12.24 4.48 -34.11
CA PRO A 893 -11.98 3.15 -33.57
C PRO A 893 -12.53 2.00 -34.43
N ALA A 894 -13.55 2.24 -35.26
CA ALA A 894 -14.07 1.23 -36.19
C ALA A 894 -13.21 1.09 -37.46
N ALA A 895 -12.27 2.02 -37.69
CA ALA A 895 -11.34 2.01 -38.81
C ALA A 895 -9.96 1.43 -38.45
N ASP A 896 -9.59 1.40 -37.17
CA ASP A 896 -8.37 0.75 -36.68
C ASP A 896 -8.63 -0.76 -36.57
N ILE A 897 -8.33 -1.51 -37.63
CA ILE A 897 -8.66 -2.93 -37.74
C ILE A 897 -7.65 -3.78 -36.96
N ASN A 898 -6.37 -3.40 -37.00
CA ASN A 898 -5.29 -4.16 -36.35
C ASN A 898 -5.10 -3.79 -34.86
N GLY A 899 -5.71 -2.70 -34.39
CA GLY A 899 -5.65 -2.24 -33.01
C GLY A 899 -4.36 -1.50 -32.63
N ASP A 900 -3.57 -1.06 -33.60
CA ASP A 900 -2.30 -0.36 -33.36
C ASP A 900 -2.49 1.13 -33.02
N GLY A 901 -3.72 1.64 -33.10
CA GLY A 901 -4.07 3.01 -32.82
C GLY A 901 -3.79 3.98 -33.97
N ARG A 902 -3.53 3.49 -35.17
CA ARG A 902 -3.42 4.26 -36.42
C ARG A 902 -4.45 3.74 -37.42
N VAL A 903 -4.64 4.48 -38.50
CA VAL A 903 -5.51 4.03 -39.61
C VAL A 903 -4.69 4.13 -40.89
N GLY A 904 -4.00 3.04 -41.21
CA GLY A 904 -3.00 2.99 -42.27
C GLY A 904 -3.22 1.86 -43.27
N TRP A 905 -2.13 1.44 -43.93
CA TRP A 905 -2.15 0.37 -44.93
C TRP A 905 -2.67 -0.96 -44.39
N ALA A 906 -2.21 -1.37 -43.21
CA ALA A 906 -2.65 -2.63 -42.59
C ALA A 906 -4.17 -2.66 -42.37
N ASP A 907 -4.74 -1.54 -41.94
CA ASP A 907 -6.19 -1.40 -41.76
C ASP A 907 -6.94 -1.38 -43.07
N LEU A 908 -6.40 -0.70 -44.09
CA LEU A 908 -6.98 -0.66 -45.43
C LEU A 908 -7.10 -2.06 -46.02
N VAL A 909 -6.07 -2.89 -45.88
CA VAL A 909 -6.09 -4.27 -46.36
C VAL A 909 -7.03 -5.14 -45.51
N GLY A 910 -7.03 -4.96 -44.18
CA GLY A 910 -7.91 -5.70 -43.26
C GLY A 910 -9.40 -5.37 -43.40
N LEU A 911 -9.74 -4.13 -43.76
CA LEU A 911 -11.12 -3.64 -43.85
C LEU A 911 -12.00 -4.49 -44.76
N ARG A 912 -11.44 -5.02 -45.87
CA ARG A 912 -12.22 -5.82 -46.82
C ARG A 912 -12.75 -7.09 -46.19
N ASP A 913 -11.91 -7.78 -45.43
CA ASP A 913 -12.25 -9.03 -44.77
C ASP A 913 -13.25 -8.76 -43.63
N GLU A 914 -13.08 -7.65 -42.89
CA GLU A 914 -14.02 -7.20 -41.87
C GLU A 914 -15.39 -6.83 -42.43
N LEU A 915 -15.46 -6.10 -43.55
CA LEU A 915 -16.73 -5.78 -44.22
C LEU A 915 -17.43 -7.05 -44.70
N ALA A 916 -16.70 -7.99 -45.30
CA ALA A 916 -17.24 -9.25 -45.80
C ALA A 916 -17.75 -10.15 -44.66
N ALA A 917 -16.97 -10.30 -43.59
CA ALA A 917 -17.35 -11.06 -42.41
C ALA A 917 -18.51 -10.40 -41.64
N GLY A 918 -18.52 -9.07 -41.60
CA GLY A 918 -19.51 -8.23 -40.93
C GLY A 918 -20.83 -8.06 -41.68
N GLY A 919 -21.01 -8.73 -42.83
CA GLY A 919 -22.28 -8.73 -43.57
C GLY A 919 -22.56 -7.44 -44.34
N ALA A 920 -21.53 -6.71 -44.77
CA ALA A 920 -21.68 -5.50 -45.55
C ALA A 920 -22.44 -5.75 -46.88
N THR A 921 -23.06 -4.69 -47.40
CA THR A 921 -23.74 -4.78 -48.71
C THR A 921 -22.72 -4.98 -49.85
N GLN A 922 -23.12 -5.65 -50.95
CA GLN A 922 -22.25 -5.78 -52.13
C GLN A 922 -21.77 -4.41 -52.64
N ALA A 923 -22.61 -3.38 -52.55
CA ALA A 923 -22.23 -2.02 -52.93
C ALA A 923 -21.09 -1.46 -52.06
N ALA A 924 -21.00 -1.83 -50.78
CA ALA A 924 -19.91 -1.41 -49.89
C ALA A 924 -18.59 -2.13 -50.25
N LEU A 925 -18.66 -3.41 -50.62
CA LEU A 925 -17.49 -4.15 -51.14
C LEU A 925 -17.02 -3.58 -52.49
N ASP A 926 -17.96 -3.27 -53.39
CA ASP A 926 -17.63 -2.64 -54.67
C ASP A 926 -17.02 -1.24 -54.46
N GLU A 927 -17.48 -0.50 -53.44
CA GLU A 927 -16.90 0.79 -53.08
C GLU A 927 -15.51 0.65 -52.45
N TYR A 928 -15.26 -0.41 -51.67
CA TYR A 928 -13.93 -0.72 -51.16
C TYR A 928 -12.93 -0.92 -52.31
N ASP A 929 -13.31 -1.74 -53.30
CA ASP A 929 -12.46 -1.98 -54.47
C ASP A 929 -12.23 -0.65 -55.25
N ALA A 930 -13.24 0.22 -55.33
CA ALA A 930 -13.09 1.55 -55.92
C ALA A 930 -12.20 2.50 -55.10
N MET A 931 -12.25 2.45 -53.77
CA MET A 931 -11.38 3.22 -52.86
C MET A 931 -9.93 2.77 -52.97
N LEU A 932 -9.70 1.45 -53.02
CA LEU A 932 -8.36 0.88 -53.19
C LEU A 932 -7.73 1.38 -54.49
N LEU A 933 -8.48 1.37 -55.60
CA LEU A 933 -8.02 1.97 -56.85
C LEU A 933 -7.69 3.46 -56.66
N ARG A 934 -8.56 4.26 -56.02
CA ARG A 934 -8.28 5.68 -55.75
C ARG A 934 -7.01 5.91 -54.92
N ARG A 935 -6.66 5.00 -54.00
CA ARG A 935 -5.38 5.04 -53.25
C ARG A 935 -4.16 4.97 -54.16
N GLY A 936 -4.28 4.30 -55.30
CA GLY A 936 -3.25 4.20 -56.35
C GLY A 936 -3.17 5.39 -57.31
N ASN A 937 -3.97 6.45 -57.13
CA ASN A 937 -3.85 7.67 -57.94
C ASN A 937 -2.77 8.59 -57.36
N ILE A 938 -1.51 8.21 -57.58
CA ILE A 938 -0.30 8.85 -57.05
C ILE A 938 -0.13 10.27 -57.61
N ASN A 939 -0.37 10.46 -58.91
CA ASN A 939 -0.13 11.74 -59.59
C ASN A 939 -1.34 12.69 -59.52
N GLN A 940 -2.48 12.23 -58.98
CA GLN A 940 -3.75 12.95 -58.82
C GLN A 940 -4.38 13.45 -60.13
N GLN A 941 -4.06 12.83 -61.27
CA GLN A 941 -4.54 13.20 -62.60
C GLN A 941 -5.25 12.02 -63.26
N PHE A 942 -6.37 12.31 -63.93
CA PHE A 942 -7.09 11.36 -64.81
C PHE A 942 -7.54 10.00 -64.19
N GLY A 943 -7.40 9.80 -62.88
CA GLY A 943 -7.75 8.55 -62.20
C GLY A 943 -6.60 7.56 -62.24
N SER A 944 -6.74 6.42 -61.56
CA SER A 944 -5.61 5.49 -61.40
C SER A 944 -5.28 4.76 -62.69
N ASP A 945 -4.11 5.01 -63.25
CA ASP A 945 -3.62 4.43 -64.50
C ASP A 945 -2.09 4.17 -64.49
N SER A 946 -1.52 3.79 -65.63
CA SER A 946 -0.08 3.48 -65.71
C SER A 946 0.83 4.67 -65.37
N PHE A 947 0.37 5.91 -65.53
CA PHE A 947 1.15 7.10 -65.19
C PHE A 947 1.30 7.28 -63.68
N ASP A 948 0.50 6.60 -62.86
CA ASP A 948 0.67 6.58 -61.42
C ASP A 948 1.84 5.70 -60.98
N ILE A 949 2.07 4.58 -61.68
CA ILE A 949 3.25 3.73 -61.45
C ILE A 949 4.53 4.51 -61.80
N ASP A 950 4.51 5.25 -62.92
CA ASP A 950 5.62 6.13 -63.30
C ASP A 950 5.88 7.22 -62.25
N ALA A 951 4.81 7.83 -61.73
CA ALA A 951 4.92 8.87 -60.72
C ALA A 951 5.47 8.33 -59.39
N ALA A 952 5.10 7.10 -59.02
CA ALA A 952 5.64 6.45 -57.83
C ALA A 952 7.15 6.16 -57.98
N PHE A 953 7.61 5.69 -59.15
CA PHE A 953 9.05 5.52 -59.43
C PHE A 953 9.81 6.84 -59.35
N ASP A 954 9.26 7.92 -59.89
CA ASP A 954 9.86 9.27 -59.81
C ASP A 954 9.98 9.79 -58.36
N LEU A 955 9.18 9.24 -57.43
CA LEU A 955 9.13 9.62 -56.02
C LEU A 955 9.96 8.73 -55.10
N ILE A 956 10.63 7.69 -55.60
CA ILE A 956 11.49 6.82 -54.77
C ILE A 956 12.55 7.66 -54.03
N GLY A 957 12.68 7.39 -52.72
CA GLY A 957 13.56 8.11 -51.80
C GLY A 957 12.98 9.42 -51.26
N THR A 958 11.71 9.72 -51.55
CA THR A 958 10.97 10.82 -50.91
C THR A 958 10.10 10.31 -49.75
N THR A 959 9.38 11.21 -49.09
CA THR A 959 8.41 10.91 -48.03
C THR A 959 7.00 11.34 -48.46
N ASP A 960 6.71 11.29 -49.76
CA ASP A 960 5.40 11.67 -50.28
C ASP A 960 4.36 10.61 -49.90
N TRP A 961 3.41 10.97 -49.04
CA TRP A 961 2.36 10.07 -48.57
C TRP A 961 1.56 9.41 -49.68
N HIS A 962 1.34 10.10 -50.81
CA HIS A 962 0.58 9.49 -51.90
C HIS A 962 1.35 8.30 -52.50
N ALA A 963 2.68 8.37 -52.57
CA ALA A 963 3.52 7.29 -53.07
C ALA A 963 3.99 6.29 -52.00
N ASP A 964 4.00 6.67 -50.72
CA ASP A 964 4.26 5.80 -49.57
C ASP A 964 2.98 5.02 -49.21
N ILE A 965 2.76 3.90 -49.90
CA ILE A 965 1.56 3.08 -49.82
C ILE A 965 1.58 2.21 -48.56
N ASP A 966 2.74 1.64 -48.20
CA ASP A 966 2.86 0.79 -47.02
C ASP A 966 2.93 1.57 -45.69
N SER A 967 3.00 2.91 -45.77
CA SER A 967 3.12 3.82 -44.63
C SER A 967 4.40 3.62 -43.82
N SER A 968 5.49 3.15 -44.44
CA SER A 968 6.79 2.95 -43.81
C SER A 968 7.54 4.26 -43.54
N GLY A 969 7.08 5.36 -44.12
CA GLY A 969 7.67 6.70 -43.99
C GLY A 969 8.63 7.08 -45.11
N ASN A 970 8.86 6.21 -46.10
CA ASN A 970 9.63 6.50 -47.30
C ASN A 970 9.05 5.77 -48.51
N VAL A 971 9.14 6.39 -49.68
CA VAL A 971 8.77 5.75 -50.95
C VAL A 971 9.91 4.85 -51.43
N ASP A 972 9.66 3.55 -51.56
CA ASP A 972 10.63 2.58 -52.08
C ASP A 972 10.02 1.52 -53.02
N GLN A 973 10.79 0.48 -53.35
CA GLN A 973 10.36 -0.55 -54.29
C GLN A 973 9.16 -1.35 -53.78
N THR A 974 8.98 -1.45 -52.47
CA THR A 974 7.85 -2.12 -51.82
C THR A 974 6.55 -1.42 -52.17
N ASP A 975 6.52 -0.09 -52.19
CA ASP A 975 5.35 0.69 -52.57
C ASP A 975 4.94 0.44 -54.01
N ILE A 976 5.91 0.40 -54.93
CA ILE A 976 5.67 0.07 -56.34
C ILE A 976 5.08 -1.34 -56.46
N ASP A 977 5.63 -2.29 -55.72
CA ASP A 977 5.18 -3.67 -55.75
C ASP A 977 3.74 -3.79 -55.23
N LEU A 978 3.38 -3.05 -54.17
CA LEU A 978 2.01 -2.97 -53.65
C LEU A 978 1.06 -2.28 -54.63
N LEU A 979 1.49 -1.18 -55.25
CA LEU A 979 0.71 -0.46 -56.26
C LEU A 979 0.34 -1.37 -57.43
N VAL A 980 1.31 -2.13 -57.93
CA VAL A 980 1.12 -3.04 -59.07
C VAL A 980 0.30 -4.29 -58.69
N SER A 981 0.68 -4.96 -57.60
CA SER A 981 0.15 -6.30 -57.30
C SER A 981 -1.11 -6.31 -56.42
N VAL A 982 -1.35 -5.26 -55.63
CA VAL A 982 -2.49 -5.19 -54.71
C VAL A 982 -3.51 -4.17 -55.17
N ILE A 983 -3.07 -2.95 -55.51
CA ILE A 983 -4.00 -1.87 -55.88
C ILE A 983 -4.51 -2.04 -57.32
N PHE A 984 -3.61 -2.17 -58.29
CA PHE A 984 -4.00 -2.40 -59.68
C PHE A 984 -4.38 -3.84 -59.97
N ASP A 985 -4.10 -4.76 -59.03
CA ASP A 985 -4.32 -6.20 -59.18
C ASP A 985 -3.81 -6.67 -60.56
N THR A 986 -2.51 -6.45 -60.81
CA THR A 986 -1.82 -6.89 -62.04
C THR A 986 -0.37 -7.34 -61.76
N PHE A 987 0.41 -7.57 -62.81
CA PHE A 987 1.77 -8.12 -62.75
C PHE A 987 2.77 -7.18 -63.44
N LYS A 988 4.02 -7.19 -62.96
CA LYS A 988 5.14 -6.61 -63.71
C LYS A 988 5.24 -7.32 -65.07
N GLY A 989 5.06 -6.60 -66.16
CA GLY A 989 4.92 -7.20 -67.49
C GLY A 989 3.61 -6.87 -68.21
N ASP A 990 2.59 -6.40 -67.50
CA ASP A 990 1.32 -5.95 -68.09
C ASP A 990 1.41 -4.44 -68.35
N ALA A 991 1.67 -4.06 -69.61
CA ALA A 991 1.87 -2.66 -69.99
C ALA A 991 0.53 -1.91 -70.09
N ASN A 992 -0.59 -2.63 -70.24
CA ASN A 992 -1.90 -2.02 -70.49
C ASN A 992 -2.87 -2.12 -69.31
N LEU A 993 -2.44 -2.74 -68.21
CA LEU A 993 -3.16 -2.93 -66.95
C LEU A 993 -4.50 -3.67 -67.12
N ASP A 994 -4.61 -4.62 -68.07
CA ASP A 994 -5.81 -5.46 -68.22
C ASP A 994 -5.82 -6.72 -67.33
N GLY A 995 -4.83 -6.83 -66.43
CA GLY A 995 -4.68 -7.90 -65.45
C GLY A 995 -4.07 -9.15 -66.05
N LYS A 996 -3.42 -9.06 -67.22
CA LYS A 996 -2.78 -10.17 -67.93
C LYS A 996 -1.44 -9.75 -68.51
N VAL A 997 -0.54 -10.71 -68.56
CA VAL A 997 0.73 -10.58 -69.29
C VAL A 997 0.68 -11.46 -70.51
N ASP A 998 0.41 -10.86 -71.67
CA ASP A 998 0.16 -11.60 -72.92
C ASP A 998 0.85 -11.00 -74.17
N GLU A 999 0.44 -11.45 -75.36
CA GLU A 999 1.04 -11.01 -76.61
C GLU A 999 0.89 -9.50 -76.88
N PHE A 1000 -0.07 -8.81 -76.26
CA PHE A 1000 -0.23 -7.36 -76.37
C PHE A 1000 0.88 -6.60 -75.63
N ASP A 1001 1.31 -7.09 -74.46
CA ASP A 1001 2.37 -6.45 -73.68
C ASP A 1001 3.74 -6.70 -74.30
N LEU A 1002 3.97 -7.92 -74.77
CA LEU A 1002 5.19 -8.26 -75.51
C LEU A 1002 5.29 -7.44 -76.80
N ALA A 1003 4.16 -7.16 -77.47
CA ALA A 1003 4.15 -6.29 -78.64
C ALA A 1003 4.50 -4.84 -78.28
N THR A 1004 4.04 -4.34 -77.13
CA THR A 1004 4.37 -3.00 -76.61
C THR A 1004 5.86 -2.90 -76.25
N LEU A 1005 6.42 -3.90 -75.58
CA LEU A 1005 7.85 -3.99 -75.28
C LEU A 1005 8.69 -4.06 -76.55
N ALA A 1006 8.33 -4.93 -77.50
CA ALA A 1006 9.05 -5.06 -78.76
C ALA A 1006 9.00 -3.77 -79.62
N ALA A 1007 7.92 -2.99 -79.51
CA ALA A 1007 7.78 -1.72 -80.22
C ALA A 1007 8.64 -0.59 -79.65
N ASN A 1008 9.06 -0.69 -78.39
CA ASN A 1008 9.85 0.32 -77.68
C ASN A 1008 11.26 -0.17 -77.30
N TRP A 1009 11.66 -1.35 -77.78
CA TRP A 1009 12.94 -1.99 -77.44
C TRP A 1009 14.17 -1.08 -77.66
N GLN A 1010 14.98 -0.93 -76.62
CA GLN A 1010 16.19 -0.09 -76.56
C GLN A 1010 15.96 1.40 -76.81
N GLU A 1011 14.73 1.88 -76.66
CA GLU A 1011 14.42 3.31 -76.66
C GLU A 1011 14.41 3.85 -75.23
N GLY A 1012 14.85 5.10 -75.03
CA GLY A 1012 14.87 5.77 -73.73
C GLY A 1012 13.80 6.84 -73.56
N GLY A 1013 13.55 7.25 -72.32
CA GLY A 1013 12.43 8.11 -71.94
C GLY A 1013 11.09 7.37 -72.04
N LYS A 1014 11.14 6.05 -71.83
CA LYS A 1014 9.97 5.18 -71.75
C LYS A 1014 9.50 5.12 -70.30
N ARG A 1015 8.31 4.58 -70.15
CA ARG A 1015 7.48 4.61 -68.94
C ARG A 1015 6.64 3.33 -68.95
N TRP A 1016 5.93 3.01 -67.87
CA TRP A 1016 5.22 1.73 -67.68
C TRP A 1016 4.33 1.36 -68.87
N GLY A 1017 3.49 2.29 -69.34
CA GLY A 1017 2.58 2.07 -70.47
C GLY A 1017 3.28 1.82 -71.83
N LEU A 1018 4.60 2.01 -71.88
CA LEU A 1018 5.47 1.71 -73.02
C LEU A 1018 6.47 0.58 -72.71
N ALA A 1019 6.19 -0.21 -71.66
CA ALA A 1019 6.91 -1.41 -71.21
C ALA A 1019 8.29 -1.19 -70.55
N ASP A 1020 8.47 -0.07 -69.86
CA ASP A 1020 9.50 0.06 -68.81
C ASP A 1020 8.89 -0.41 -67.47
N PHE A 1021 9.19 -1.63 -67.07
CA PHE A 1021 8.69 -2.26 -65.84
C PHE A 1021 9.67 -2.14 -64.66
N THR A 1022 10.89 -1.68 -64.92
CA THR A 1022 11.93 -1.46 -63.90
C THR A 1022 11.97 0.00 -63.40
N GLY A 1023 11.41 0.93 -64.17
CA GLY A 1023 11.37 2.36 -63.87
C GLY A 1023 12.69 3.09 -64.14
N ASP A 1024 13.56 2.53 -64.98
CA ASP A 1024 14.92 3.08 -65.24
C ASP A 1024 15.01 3.97 -66.50
N ASP A 1025 13.85 4.35 -67.05
CA ASP A 1025 13.63 5.12 -68.28
C ASP A 1025 14.05 4.39 -69.57
N LEU A 1026 14.34 3.08 -69.52
CA LEU A 1026 14.69 2.24 -70.68
C LEU A 1026 13.69 1.09 -70.82
N THR A 1027 13.54 0.59 -72.05
CA THR A 1027 12.83 -0.67 -72.32
C THR A 1027 13.83 -1.68 -72.86
N ASP A 1028 14.34 -2.59 -72.02
CA ASP A 1028 15.46 -3.47 -72.38
C ASP A 1028 15.35 -4.92 -71.86
N GLU A 1029 16.50 -5.60 -71.71
CA GLU A 1029 16.55 -7.00 -71.28
C GLU A 1029 15.98 -7.20 -69.88
N ASP A 1030 16.11 -6.22 -68.97
CA ASP A 1030 15.61 -6.33 -67.60
C ASP A 1030 14.07 -6.27 -67.56
N ASP A 1031 13.43 -5.45 -68.39
CA ASP A 1031 11.97 -5.41 -68.55
C ASP A 1031 11.43 -6.68 -69.21
N LEU A 1032 12.16 -7.20 -70.21
CA LEU A 1032 11.80 -8.47 -70.85
C LEU A 1032 11.89 -9.64 -69.88
N LEU A 1033 12.84 -9.61 -68.93
CA LEU A 1033 12.93 -10.63 -67.88
C LEU A 1033 11.75 -10.56 -66.92
N LEU A 1034 11.27 -9.37 -66.55
CA LEU A 1034 10.07 -9.20 -65.73
C LEU A 1034 8.82 -9.69 -66.46
N LEU A 1035 8.62 -9.28 -67.72
CA LEU A 1035 7.50 -9.73 -68.57
C LEU A 1035 7.54 -11.25 -68.79
N ALA A 1036 8.71 -11.81 -69.12
CA ALA A 1036 8.87 -13.25 -69.33
C ALA A 1036 8.67 -14.05 -68.04
N GLY A 1037 9.08 -13.49 -66.89
CA GLY A 1037 8.88 -14.06 -65.57
C GLY A 1037 7.40 -14.23 -65.21
N ASN A 1038 6.55 -13.34 -65.71
CA ASN A 1038 5.10 -13.35 -65.50
C ASN A 1038 4.30 -13.78 -66.74
N TRP A 1039 4.94 -14.38 -67.76
CA TRP A 1039 4.25 -14.74 -69.01
C TRP A 1039 3.06 -15.69 -68.77
N TYR A 1040 1.89 -15.37 -69.32
CA TYR A 1040 0.59 -16.02 -69.06
C TYR A 1040 0.03 -15.86 -67.64
N ALA A 1041 0.64 -15.04 -66.79
CA ALA A 1041 -0.01 -14.58 -65.57
C ALA A 1041 -1.28 -13.83 -65.95
N HIS A 1042 -2.36 -14.17 -65.26
CA HIS A 1042 -3.64 -13.51 -65.39
C HIS A 1042 -4.34 -13.63 -64.05
N ASN A 1043 -4.99 -12.55 -63.62
CA ASN A 1043 -5.80 -12.64 -62.41
C ASN A 1043 -7.07 -13.45 -62.71
N PRO A 1044 -7.30 -14.57 -61.99
CA PRO A 1044 -8.52 -15.34 -62.16
C PRO A 1044 -9.69 -14.47 -61.69
N ALA A 1045 -10.69 -14.27 -62.55
CA ALA A 1045 -11.91 -13.58 -62.16
C ALA A 1045 -12.49 -14.27 -60.90
N ALA A 1046 -12.43 -13.55 -59.76
CA ALA A 1046 -12.87 -13.94 -58.42
C ALA A 1046 -11.93 -14.81 -57.54
N ALA A 1047 -10.60 -14.67 -57.61
CA ALA A 1047 -9.77 -15.05 -56.46
C ALA A 1047 -9.73 -13.90 -55.44
N THR A 1048 -10.39 -14.09 -54.31
CA THR A 1048 -10.26 -13.19 -53.17
C THR A 1048 -8.89 -13.41 -52.54
N LEU A 1049 -7.94 -12.50 -52.75
CA LEU A 1049 -6.74 -12.45 -51.93
C LEU A 1049 -7.17 -12.12 -50.49
N THR A 1050 -6.84 -12.99 -49.54
CA THR A 1050 -7.09 -12.73 -48.12
C THR A 1050 -6.05 -11.74 -47.61
N SER A 1051 -6.45 -10.84 -46.70
CA SER A 1051 -5.55 -9.83 -46.11
C SER A 1051 -4.25 -10.43 -45.55
N GLU A 1052 -4.34 -11.60 -44.92
CA GLU A 1052 -3.22 -12.39 -44.38
C GLU A 1052 -2.19 -12.75 -45.46
N ALA A 1053 -2.64 -13.12 -46.67
CA ALA A 1053 -1.74 -13.51 -47.76
C ALA A 1053 -1.03 -12.30 -48.37
N ILE A 1054 -1.67 -11.13 -48.37
CA ILE A 1054 -1.09 -9.87 -48.85
C ILE A 1054 -0.01 -9.42 -47.84
N LEU A 1055 -0.35 -9.31 -46.56
CA LEU A 1055 0.57 -8.84 -45.51
C LEU A 1055 1.80 -9.75 -45.34
N GLU A 1056 1.61 -11.08 -45.36
CA GLU A 1056 2.73 -12.04 -45.30
C GLU A 1056 3.68 -11.93 -46.51
N SER A 1057 3.15 -11.62 -47.69
CA SER A 1057 3.94 -11.57 -48.92
C SER A 1057 4.90 -10.37 -49.00
N PHE A 1058 4.66 -9.33 -48.19
CA PHE A 1058 5.49 -8.12 -48.10
C PHE A 1058 6.24 -7.99 -46.76
N GLY A 1059 6.24 -9.03 -45.92
CA GLY A 1059 7.03 -9.05 -44.69
C GLY A 1059 6.52 -8.09 -43.59
N VAL A 1060 5.25 -7.69 -43.66
CA VAL A 1060 4.60 -6.91 -42.61
C VAL A 1060 4.23 -7.87 -41.48
N GLU A 1061 4.85 -7.70 -40.31
CA GLU A 1061 4.54 -8.53 -39.13
C GLU A 1061 3.13 -8.21 -38.62
N ILE A 1062 2.25 -9.22 -38.57
CA ILE A 1062 0.96 -9.16 -37.89
C ILE A 1062 1.19 -9.53 -36.42
N PRO A 1063 0.94 -8.65 -35.45
CA PRO A 1063 0.74 -9.08 -34.08
C PRO A 1063 -0.54 -9.93 -34.03
N GLU A 1064 -0.46 -11.16 -33.54
CA GLU A 1064 -1.62 -12.05 -33.45
C GLU A 1064 -2.82 -11.33 -32.79
N PRO A 1065 -4.06 -11.53 -33.27
CA PRO A 1065 -5.22 -10.95 -32.62
C PRO A 1065 -5.21 -11.32 -31.14
N ALA A 1066 -5.24 -10.30 -30.28
CA ALA A 1066 -5.13 -10.44 -28.82
C ALA A 1066 -6.25 -11.28 -28.19
N SER A 1067 -7.24 -11.73 -28.97
CA SER A 1067 -8.36 -12.57 -28.52
C SER A 1067 -7.99 -14.03 -28.24
N LEU A 1068 -6.76 -14.51 -28.55
CA LEU A 1068 -6.30 -15.87 -28.19
C LEU A 1068 -4.91 -15.96 -27.52
N GLY A 1069 -4.13 -14.87 -27.49
CA GLY A 1069 -2.77 -14.83 -26.92
C GLY A 1069 -2.67 -14.61 -25.40
N ALA A 1070 -3.77 -14.24 -24.75
CA ALA A 1070 -3.79 -13.98 -23.30
C ALA A 1070 -3.57 -15.23 -22.43
N PHE A 1071 -3.65 -16.44 -22.99
CA PHE A 1071 -3.42 -17.70 -22.26
C PHE A 1071 -2.00 -18.28 -22.41
N THR A 1072 -1.20 -17.83 -23.38
CA THR A 1072 0.11 -18.45 -23.70
C THR A 1072 1.31 -17.54 -23.44
N LEU A 1073 1.16 -16.22 -23.43
CA LEU A 1073 2.27 -15.30 -23.12
C LEU A 1073 2.62 -15.25 -21.62
N ALA A 1074 1.65 -15.55 -20.75
CA ALA A 1074 1.89 -15.77 -19.32
C ALA A 1074 2.76 -17.02 -19.03
N LEU A 1075 2.70 -18.06 -19.89
CA LEU A 1075 3.49 -19.28 -19.71
C LEU A 1075 4.93 -19.19 -20.28
N LEU A 1076 5.21 -18.31 -21.25
CA LEU A 1076 6.53 -18.22 -21.89
C LEU A 1076 7.48 -17.20 -21.23
N LEU A 1077 6.95 -16.20 -20.52
CA LEU A 1077 7.76 -15.33 -19.65
C LEU A 1077 8.22 -16.03 -18.34
N ILE A 1078 7.60 -17.15 -17.99
CA ILE A 1078 7.97 -17.99 -16.83
C ILE A 1078 9.16 -18.93 -17.12
N THR A 1079 9.62 -19.09 -18.38
CA THR A 1079 10.73 -20.02 -18.71
C THR A 1079 12.04 -19.38 -19.18
N ARG A 1080 12.17 -18.05 -19.22
CA ARG A 1080 13.44 -17.37 -19.64
C ARG A 1080 14.24 -16.64 -18.55
N ARG A 1081 13.88 -16.73 -17.25
CA ARG A 1081 14.78 -16.39 -16.13
C ARG A 1081 15.42 -17.63 -15.48
N ARG A 1082 16.07 -18.47 -16.28
CA ARG A 1082 17.07 -19.45 -15.80
C ARG A 1082 18.30 -19.45 -16.69
N ALA A 1083 19.23 -18.52 -16.44
CA ALA A 1083 20.68 -18.75 -16.48
C ALA A 1083 21.44 -17.43 -16.30
N HIS A 1084 21.93 -17.15 -15.09
CA HIS A 1084 23.31 -16.72 -14.82
C HIS A 1084 23.51 -16.56 -13.30
N ARG A 1085 23.61 -17.69 -12.59
CA ARG A 1085 24.36 -17.75 -11.32
C ARG A 1085 25.68 -18.45 -11.60
N VAL A 1086 26.76 -17.67 -11.51
CA VAL A 1086 28.13 -18.17 -11.43
C VAL A 1086 28.22 -19.08 -10.20
N ARG A 1087 28.52 -20.36 -10.44
CA ARG A 1087 28.93 -21.31 -9.41
C ARG A 1087 30.31 -20.90 -8.90
N CYS A 1088 30.39 -20.47 -7.64
CA CYS A 1088 31.58 -20.74 -6.82
C CYS A 1088 31.29 -21.94 -5.93
N VAL A 1089 32.27 -22.82 -5.88
CA VAL A 1089 32.22 -24.22 -5.49
C VAL A 1089 33.13 -24.39 -4.28
N HIS A 1090 32.59 -25.02 -3.22
CA HIS A 1090 33.27 -25.66 -2.07
C HIS A 1090 33.80 -24.69 -0.99
N ALA A 1091 33.68 -24.93 0.31
CA ALA A 1091 33.43 -26.15 1.08
C ALA A 1091 32.74 -25.83 2.42
#